data_AF-A0A9X2RTJ6-F1
#
_entry.id   AF-A0A9X2RTJ6-F1
#
_cell.length_a   1.000
_cell.length_b   1.000
_cell.length_c   1.000
_cell.angle_alpha   90.00
_cell.angle_beta   90.00
_cell.angle_gamma   90.00
#
_symmetry.space_group_name_H-M   'P 1'
#
loop_
_entity.id
_entity.type
_entity.pdbx_description
1 polymer ?
#
loop_
_entity_poly.entity_id
_entity_poly.type
_entity_poly.pdbx_seq_one_letter_code
_entity_poly.pdbx_strand_id
1 'polypeptide(L)'
;MLAAQRYITTLLNGEPAARPTALAEVKQRYALAWRILRGLHTIADRAPEVLHTVVTECGGELPQLTSEDVGHDAHNAAIGTALARIALHPGHADHEALFEWILEADRSLLKTSKNNIGAMADRWTWSGPELVGRVLAKLDPQATLHARLRYASASPRPRWPDLHADAITRRATMIPAMLWPGWTMRLLPRPKDNKDPRAGTFRRGCSSFLLLPGGPPQLNFERVGPLLGNHEINTDRDSIERRLYLDHDLTPLASTLAQLARALDQHGSPIDYARRRAPFTSTTVTLDLDRYARLCAQQGWNPGQRHRVLLMRAYLLMLLTGEVRPPPEGASYRFAWHCSEFRFHAPRALRSFLRQQAEDNLTHHKIIEPVTWEPPQAWVAGVRWPGLSPTDVVTAEFRDLLAMAGTVHEAADALGLATEHVRLYCDLTETGAATPSHVIGKHLSTRTVRKAKIREGVLAPDQLRDLYVNQKLELTHIANLASCRPGTVRRLLRQEGIPLRPRPRRIPDRPGITREWLHNEYIERQRDIANLARERGVTHYHLTKMAKAWGIPIRPSGGHCYSAVGHLDLRHPLSEDMRKVVMTAQAIDRLRAVTQVPGHASFAAAARRNSTGSDHAFRQRVIRIEKTVGFQIIDRAAKPLAPTERGREFLREAHEILHTADAVQELARPGSRRAAPDPRHQITDQ
;
A
#
# COMPACT_ATOMS: atom_id res chain seq x y z
N MET A 1 -39.84 -23.89 58.50
CA MET A 1 -39.70 -22.68 59.36
C MET A 1 -38.59 -22.75 60.42
N LEU A 2 -38.60 -23.71 61.35
CA LEU A 2 -37.65 -23.81 62.47
C LEU A 2 -36.17 -23.74 62.04
N ALA A 3 -35.84 -24.32 60.89
CA ALA A 3 -34.51 -24.24 60.28
C ALA A 3 -34.10 -22.81 59.86
N ALA A 4 -35.03 -21.98 59.40
CA ALA A 4 -34.75 -20.59 59.02
C ALA A 4 -34.47 -19.72 60.24
N GLN A 5 -35.27 -19.87 61.31
CA GLN A 5 -35.08 -19.15 62.56
C GLN A 5 -33.76 -19.54 63.25
N ARG A 6 -33.48 -20.85 63.39
CA ARG A 6 -32.20 -21.34 63.94
C ARG A 6 -30.99 -20.77 63.17
N TYR A 7 -31.11 -20.66 61.85
CA TYR A 7 -30.06 -20.11 61.01
C TYR A 7 -29.81 -18.61 61.28
N ILE A 8 -30.87 -17.79 61.39
CA ILE A 8 -30.74 -16.37 61.73
C ILE A 8 -30.16 -16.20 63.13
N THR A 9 -30.62 -16.98 64.11
CA THR A 9 -30.05 -16.97 65.46
C THR A 9 -28.56 -17.32 65.45
N THR A 10 -28.15 -18.29 64.61
CA THR A 10 -26.73 -18.67 64.46
C THR A 10 -25.91 -17.53 63.83
N LEU A 11 -26.44 -16.84 62.83
CA LEU A 11 -25.78 -15.68 62.22
C LEU A 11 -25.61 -14.51 63.20
N LEU A 12 -26.61 -14.22 64.02
CA LEU A 12 -26.58 -13.13 64.99
C LEU A 12 -25.65 -13.43 66.18
N ASN A 13 -25.54 -14.71 66.57
CA ASN A 13 -24.72 -15.16 67.70
C ASN A 13 -23.29 -15.59 67.27
N GLY A 14 -22.92 -15.41 66.00
CA GLY A 14 -21.62 -15.82 65.46
C GLY A 14 -20.42 -15.00 65.97
N GLU A 15 -19.21 -15.48 65.71
CA GLU A 15 -17.97 -14.85 66.15
C GLU A 15 -17.79 -13.41 65.63
N PRO A 16 -17.10 -12.51 66.37
CA PRO A 16 -16.91 -11.12 65.97
C PRO A 16 -16.30 -10.93 64.58
N ALA A 17 -15.39 -11.82 64.18
CA ALA A 17 -14.72 -11.80 62.87
C ALA A 17 -15.69 -12.10 61.70
N ALA A 18 -16.78 -12.84 61.94
CA ALA A 18 -17.77 -13.21 60.94
C ALA A 18 -18.90 -12.17 60.79
N ARG A 19 -18.95 -11.15 61.66
CA ARG A 19 -20.02 -10.13 61.68
C ARG A 19 -20.28 -9.42 60.34
N PRO A 20 -19.28 -9.04 59.53
CA PRO A 20 -19.53 -8.39 58.23
C PRO A 20 -20.28 -9.31 57.25
N THR A 21 -19.87 -10.57 57.17
CA THR A 21 -20.50 -11.60 56.33
C THR A 21 -21.92 -11.91 56.83
N ALA A 22 -22.08 -12.08 58.14
CA ALA A 22 -23.38 -12.31 58.75
C ALA A 22 -24.35 -11.13 58.51
N LEU A 23 -23.86 -9.89 58.61
CA LEU A 23 -24.66 -8.70 58.31
C LEU A 23 -25.11 -8.66 56.85
N ALA A 24 -24.23 -9.00 55.90
CA ALA A 24 -24.60 -9.07 54.48
C ALA A 24 -25.69 -10.12 54.24
N GLU A 25 -25.55 -11.30 54.86
CA GLU A 25 -26.52 -12.39 54.78
C GLU A 25 -27.88 -12.05 55.40
N VAL A 26 -27.90 -11.31 56.50
CA VAL A 26 -29.14 -10.82 57.12
C VAL A 26 -29.79 -9.76 56.23
N LYS A 27 -29.02 -8.83 55.65
CA LYS A 27 -29.53 -7.81 54.72
C LYS A 27 -30.20 -8.44 53.49
N GLN A 28 -29.60 -9.47 52.90
CA GLN A 28 -30.20 -10.20 51.77
C GLN A 28 -31.56 -10.80 52.14
N ARG A 29 -31.63 -11.49 53.28
CA ARG A 29 -32.86 -12.14 53.75
C ARG A 29 -33.94 -11.13 54.09
N TYR A 30 -33.59 -10.04 54.75
CA TYR A 30 -34.51 -8.95 55.05
C TYR A 30 -35.05 -8.30 53.76
N ALA A 31 -34.18 -8.05 52.78
CA ALA A 31 -34.58 -7.46 51.49
C ALA A 31 -35.61 -8.32 50.72
N LEU A 32 -35.47 -9.64 50.79
CA LEU A 32 -36.42 -10.59 50.21
C LEU A 32 -37.70 -10.69 51.04
N ALA A 33 -37.58 -10.92 52.34
CA ALA A 33 -38.70 -11.05 53.27
C ALA A 33 -39.65 -9.86 53.16
N TRP A 34 -39.11 -8.64 53.18
CA TRP A 34 -39.89 -7.42 53.06
C TRP A 34 -40.66 -7.33 51.72
N ARG A 35 -40.06 -7.76 50.61
CA ARG A 35 -40.73 -7.76 49.29
C ARG A 35 -41.77 -8.86 49.16
N ILE A 36 -41.50 -10.02 49.75
CA ILE A 36 -42.46 -11.13 49.80
C ILE A 36 -43.72 -10.69 50.52
N LEU A 37 -43.58 -10.11 51.71
CA LEU A 37 -44.71 -9.64 52.51
C LEU A 37 -45.50 -8.55 51.78
N ARG A 38 -44.83 -7.61 51.10
CA ARG A 38 -45.53 -6.64 50.24
C ARG A 38 -46.21 -7.26 49.03
N GLY A 39 -45.55 -8.20 48.36
CA GLY A 39 -46.09 -8.91 47.20
C GLY A 39 -47.36 -9.68 47.51
N LEU A 40 -47.46 -10.24 48.71
CA LEU A 40 -48.65 -10.92 49.22
C LEU A 40 -49.89 -10.02 49.31
N HIS A 41 -49.74 -8.69 49.31
CA HIS A 41 -50.88 -7.77 49.26
C HIS A 41 -51.13 -7.19 47.88
N THR A 42 -50.16 -7.26 46.96
CA THR A 42 -50.28 -6.63 45.64
C THR A 42 -50.60 -7.62 44.53
N ILE A 43 -50.02 -8.83 44.56
CA ILE A 43 -50.13 -9.84 43.50
C ILE A 43 -50.27 -11.26 44.08
N ALA A 44 -51.09 -11.39 45.13
CA ALA A 44 -51.33 -12.65 45.84
C ALA A 44 -51.91 -13.75 44.94
N ASP A 45 -52.73 -13.36 43.95
CA ASP A 45 -53.38 -14.22 42.97
C ASP A 45 -52.40 -14.98 42.06
N ARG A 46 -51.16 -14.48 41.96
CA ARG A 46 -50.10 -15.05 41.11
C ARG A 46 -48.98 -15.70 41.92
N ALA A 47 -49.17 -15.87 43.22
CA ALA A 47 -48.16 -16.44 44.10
C ALA A 47 -47.92 -17.93 43.79
N PRO A 48 -46.66 -18.41 43.79
CA PRO A 48 -46.35 -19.83 43.69
C PRO A 48 -46.95 -20.65 44.84
N GLU A 49 -47.23 -21.93 44.61
CA GLU A 49 -47.85 -22.84 45.59
C GLU A 49 -47.06 -22.95 46.91
N VAL A 50 -45.72 -22.90 46.84
CA VAL A 50 -44.85 -22.89 48.02
C VAL A 50 -45.18 -21.73 48.97
N LEU A 51 -45.63 -20.61 48.42
CA LEU A 51 -45.96 -19.41 49.18
C LEU A 51 -47.26 -19.62 49.97
N HIS A 52 -48.29 -20.19 49.33
CA HIS A 52 -49.53 -20.59 50.00
C HIS A 52 -49.28 -21.67 51.05
N THR A 53 -48.45 -22.66 50.75
CA THR A 53 -48.08 -23.74 51.68
C THR A 53 -47.48 -23.17 52.96
N VAL A 54 -46.49 -22.26 52.84
CA VAL A 54 -45.87 -21.63 54.01
C VAL A 54 -46.87 -20.77 54.79
N VAL A 55 -47.76 -20.02 54.11
CA VAL A 55 -48.79 -19.23 54.81
C VAL A 55 -49.77 -20.13 55.55
N THR A 56 -50.21 -21.25 54.95
CA THR A 56 -51.07 -22.24 55.60
C THR A 56 -50.39 -22.88 56.81
N GLU A 57 -49.11 -23.25 56.69
CA GLU A 57 -48.33 -23.77 57.82
C GLU A 57 -48.16 -22.76 58.96
N CYS A 58 -48.22 -21.46 58.66
CA CYS A 58 -48.17 -20.38 59.64
C CYS A 58 -49.55 -20.01 60.25
N GLY A 59 -50.61 -20.75 59.93
CA GLY A 59 -51.96 -20.47 60.46
C GLY A 59 -52.95 -19.93 59.43
N GLY A 60 -52.58 -19.84 58.15
CA GLY A 60 -53.49 -19.56 57.03
C GLY A 60 -53.93 -18.09 56.88
N GLU A 61 -53.67 -17.25 57.88
CA GLU A 61 -53.95 -15.82 57.80
C GLU A 61 -52.87 -15.07 57.03
N LEU A 62 -53.30 -14.23 56.08
CA LEU A 62 -52.40 -13.34 55.37
C LEU A 62 -51.77 -12.34 56.36
N PRO A 63 -50.44 -12.11 56.27
CA PRO A 63 -49.75 -11.18 57.14
C PRO A 63 -50.36 -9.78 57.06
N GLN A 64 -50.47 -9.05 58.16
CA GLN A 64 -50.90 -7.64 58.14
C GLN A 64 -49.68 -6.72 58.02
N LEU A 65 -49.70 -5.77 57.06
CA LEU A 65 -48.68 -4.74 56.93
C LEU A 65 -49.14 -3.44 57.61
N THR A 66 -48.65 -3.17 58.81
CA THR A 66 -48.76 -1.83 59.41
C THR A 66 -47.78 -0.89 58.71
N SER A 67 -48.15 0.39 58.58
CA SER A 67 -47.39 1.40 57.82
C SER A 67 -46.00 1.69 58.39
N GLU A 68 -45.71 1.27 59.62
CA GLU A 68 -44.48 1.61 60.33
C GLU A 68 -43.56 0.42 60.60
N ASP A 69 -44.01 -0.86 60.58
CA ASP A 69 -43.13 -1.96 61.01
C ASP A 69 -43.48 -3.33 60.43
N VAL A 70 -42.94 -3.65 59.26
CA VAL A 70 -43.08 -4.96 58.61
C VAL A 70 -42.31 -6.08 59.35
N GLY A 71 -41.37 -5.72 60.23
CA GLY A 71 -40.39 -6.64 60.83
C GLY A 71 -40.61 -7.02 62.30
N HIS A 72 -41.55 -6.40 63.01
CA HIS A 72 -41.72 -6.61 64.47
C HIS A 72 -42.72 -7.71 64.85
N ASP A 73 -43.56 -8.14 63.90
CA ASP A 73 -44.47 -9.28 64.11
C ASP A 73 -43.74 -10.61 63.87
N ALA A 74 -43.79 -11.50 64.86
CA ALA A 74 -43.18 -12.83 64.81
C ALA A 74 -43.74 -13.68 63.66
N HIS A 75 -45.03 -13.51 63.34
CA HIS A 75 -45.69 -14.20 62.23
C HIS A 75 -45.13 -13.73 60.87
N ASN A 76 -45.12 -12.42 60.63
CA ASN A 76 -44.51 -11.80 59.44
C ASN A 76 -43.03 -12.18 59.28
N ALA A 77 -42.26 -12.16 60.38
CA ALA A 77 -40.86 -12.54 60.37
C ALA A 77 -40.67 -14.03 60.02
N ALA A 78 -41.51 -14.93 60.57
CA ALA A 78 -41.44 -16.36 60.28
C ALA A 78 -41.74 -16.68 58.81
N ILE A 79 -42.83 -16.11 58.26
CA ILE A 79 -43.21 -16.27 56.84
C ILE A 79 -42.10 -15.71 55.95
N GLY A 80 -41.72 -14.45 56.16
CA GLY A 80 -40.77 -13.74 55.30
C GLY A 80 -39.39 -14.40 55.29
N THR A 81 -38.88 -14.82 56.45
CA THR A 81 -37.54 -15.46 56.55
C THR A 81 -37.53 -16.90 56.03
N ALA A 82 -38.62 -17.66 56.20
CA ALA A 82 -38.75 -19.00 55.64
C ALA A 82 -38.74 -18.95 54.10
N LEU A 83 -39.54 -18.07 53.51
CA LEU A 83 -39.60 -17.90 52.06
C LEU A 83 -38.32 -17.28 51.50
N ALA A 84 -37.70 -16.31 52.19
CA ALA A 84 -36.40 -15.78 51.78
C ALA A 84 -35.31 -16.86 51.77
N ARG A 85 -35.33 -17.80 52.72
CA ARG A 85 -34.41 -18.95 52.73
C ARG A 85 -34.65 -19.87 51.53
N ILE A 86 -35.91 -20.14 51.17
CA ILE A 86 -36.25 -20.94 49.98
C ILE A 86 -35.77 -20.24 48.71
N ALA A 87 -36.06 -18.95 48.56
CA ALA A 87 -35.66 -18.15 47.41
C ALA A 87 -34.14 -18.12 47.22
N LEU A 88 -33.36 -18.10 48.32
CA LEU A 88 -31.90 -18.09 48.29
C LEU A 88 -31.25 -19.47 48.16
N HIS A 89 -32.00 -20.58 48.19
CA HIS A 89 -31.44 -21.93 48.18
C HIS A 89 -31.53 -22.58 46.79
N PRO A 90 -30.42 -22.67 46.02
CA PRO A 90 -30.47 -23.18 44.64
C PRO A 90 -30.88 -24.65 44.50
N GLY A 91 -30.90 -25.42 45.59
CA GLY A 91 -31.32 -26.82 45.59
C GLY A 91 -32.83 -27.04 45.78
N HIS A 92 -33.60 -25.98 46.07
CA HIS A 92 -35.05 -26.11 46.32
C HIS A 92 -35.85 -25.98 45.02
N ALA A 93 -36.76 -26.89 44.72
CA ALA A 93 -37.52 -26.89 43.46
C ALA A 93 -38.17 -25.53 43.12
N ASP A 94 -38.74 -24.86 44.12
CA ASP A 94 -39.42 -23.57 43.94
C ASP A 94 -38.54 -22.32 44.02
N HIS A 95 -37.21 -22.45 44.18
CA HIS A 95 -36.34 -21.30 44.46
C HIS A 95 -36.35 -20.24 43.34
N GLU A 96 -36.44 -20.66 42.08
CA GLU A 96 -36.50 -19.76 40.93
C GLU A 96 -37.89 -19.16 40.76
N ALA A 97 -38.94 -19.97 40.81
CA ALA A 97 -40.32 -19.50 40.66
C ALA A 97 -40.67 -18.45 41.73
N LEU A 98 -40.25 -18.69 42.97
CA LEU A 98 -40.42 -17.74 44.07
C LEU A 98 -39.63 -16.45 43.81
N PHE A 99 -38.38 -16.55 43.37
CA PHE A 99 -37.57 -15.37 43.10
C PHE A 99 -38.13 -14.50 41.97
N GLU A 100 -38.62 -15.10 40.88
CA GLU A 100 -39.29 -14.40 39.78
C GLU A 100 -40.55 -13.66 40.27
N TRP A 101 -41.37 -14.33 41.08
CA TRP A 101 -42.55 -13.69 41.66
C TRP A 101 -42.19 -12.51 42.57
N ILE A 102 -41.11 -12.61 43.35
CA ILE A 102 -40.61 -11.50 44.19
C ILE A 102 -40.20 -10.30 43.32
N LEU A 103 -39.53 -10.53 42.18
CA LEU A 103 -39.16 -9.46 41.25
C LEU A 103 -40.40 -8.80 40.64
N GLU A 104 -41.43 -9.58 40.30
CA GLU A 104 -42.69 -9.06 39.77
C GLU A 104 -43.46 -8.26 40.83
N ALA A 105 -43.50 -8.73 42.07
CA ALA A 105 -44.03 -7.98 43.19
C ALA A 105 -43.31 -6.63 43.35
N ASP A 106 -41.97 -6.63 43.29
CA ASP A 106 -41.18 -5.41 43.39
C ASP A 106 -41.44 -4.42 42.25
N ARG A 107 -41.72 -4.94 41.04
CA ARG A 107 -42.14 -4.15 39.87
C ARG A 107 -43.53 -3.55 40.04
N SER A 108 -44.49 -4.29 40.57
CA SER A 108 -45.85 -3.75 40.82
C SER A 108 -45.86 -2.56 41.78
N LEU A 109 -44.84 -2.42 42.63
CA LEU A 109 -44.67 -1.29 43.54
C LEU A 109 -44.16 -0.01 42.84
N LEU A 110 -43.70 -0.11 41.59
CA LEU A 110 -43.19 1.04 40.84
C LEU A 110 -44.36 1.81 40.19
N LYS A 111 -44.58 3.06 40.64
CA LYS A 111 -45.59 3.97 40.06
C LYS A 111 -45.28 4.41 38.61
N THR A 112 -44.06 4.18 38.11
CA THR A 112 -43.62 4.65 36.78
C THR A 112 -42.98 3.51 36.00
N SER A 113 -43.62 3.11 34.90
CA SER A 113 -43.26 1.99 34.00
C SER A 113 -41.97 2.19 33.17
N LYS A 114 -41.06 3.10 33.55
CA LYS A 114 -39.81 3.24 32.77
C LYS A 114 -38.94 2.01 33.03
N ASN A 115 -38.85 1.13 32.02
CA ASN A 115 -38.00 -0.08 31.97
C ASN A 115 -36.50 0.27 32.01
N ASN A 116 -36.04 0.88 33.11
CA ASN A 116 -34.64 1.15 33.36
C ASN A 116 -34.12 0.15 34.38
N ILE A 117 -33.38 -0.86 33.90
CA ILE A 117 -32.73 -1.88 34.72
C ILE A 117 -31.92 -1.28 35.89
N GLY A 118 -31.29 -0.12 35.69
CA GLY A 118 -30.52 0.56 36.74
C GLY A 118 -31.39 1.04 37.89
N ALA A 119 -32.49 1.74 37.60
CA ALA A 119 -33.40 2.24 38.62
C ALA A 119 -34.07 1.09 39.40
N MET A 120 -34.37 -0.01 38.71
CA MET A 120 -34.94 -1.20 39.33
C MET A 120 -33.94 -1.88 40.26
N ALA A 121 -32.71 -2.12 39.78
CA ALA A 121 -31.66 -2.77 40.56
C ALA A 121 -31.09 -1.87 41.68
N ASP A 122 -31.15 -0.55 41.56
CA ASP A 122 -30.69 0.40 42.59
C ASP A 122 -31.37 0.16 43.94
N ARG A 123 -32.66 -0.17 43.93
CA ARG A 123 -33.47 -0.51 45.12
C ARG A 123 -32.99 -1.77 45.84
N TRP A 124 -32.12 -2.55 45.21
CA TRP A 124 -31.54 -3.78 45.74
C TRP A 124 -30.09 -3.58 46.19
N THR A 125 -29.43 -2.45 45.90
CA THR A 125 -28.00 -2.24 46.16
C THR A 125 -27.60 -2.45 47.62
N TRP A 126 -28.44 -2.03 48.57
CA TRP A 126 -28.22 -2.21 50.01
C TRP A 126 -28.28 -3.67 50.47
N SER A 127 -28.85 -4.58 49.66
CA SER A 127 -28.98 -6.01 49.99
C SER A 127 -27.69 -6.81 49.79
N GLY A 128 -26.68 -6.23 49.13
CA GLY A 128 -25.38 -6.85 48.90
C GLY A 128 -25.17 -7.33 47.46
N PRO A 129 -23.90 -7.58 47.07
CA PRO A 129 -23.52 -7.74 45.67
C PRO A 129 -24.08 -9.00 45.01
N GLU A 130 -24.24 -10.10 45.75
CA GLU A 130 -24.75 -11.36 45.19
C GLU A 130 -26.22 -11.25 44.77
N LEU A 131 -27.06 -10.71 45.66
CA LEU A 131 -28.49 -10.55 45.39
C LEU A 131 -28.72 -9.52 44.27
N VAL A 132 -27.98 -8.40 44.30
CA VAL A 132 -28.00 -7.41 43.21
C VAL A 132 -27.59 -8.05 41.89
N GLY A 133 -26.53 -8.88 41.89
CA GLY A 133 -26.09 -9.59 40.71
C GLY A 133 -27.17 -10.51 40.14
N ARG A 134 -27.86 -11.25 41.02
CA ARG A 134 -28.99 -12.11 40.63
C ARG A 134 -30.16 -11.31 40.06
N VAL A 135 -30.51 -10.19 40.67
CA VAL A 135 -31.55 -9.27 40.16
C VAL A 135 -31.16 -8.76 38.77
N LEU A 136 -29.93 -8.29 38.58
CA LEU A 136 -29.42 -7.81 37.30
C LEU A 136 -29.47 -8.89 36.21
N ALA A 137 -29.11 -10.14 36.54
CA ALA A 137 -29.21 -11.27 35.60
C ALA A 137 -30.65 -11.50 35.11
N LYS A 138 -31.64 -11.40 36.01
CA LYS A 138 -33.06 -11.58 35.64
C LYS A 138 -33.64 -10.42 34.83
N LEU A 139 -33.13 -9.21 35.04
CA LEU A 139 -33.54 -8.03 34.29
C LEU A 139 -32.84 -7.91 32.91
N ASP A 140 -31.79 -8.70 32.66
CA ASP A 140 -30.97 -8.66 31.44
C ASP A 140 -31.75 -8.74 30.12
N PRO A 141 -32.76 -9.63 29.94
CA PRO A 141 -33.44 -9.80 28.65
C PRO A 141 -34.18 -8.54 28.17
N GLN A 142 -34.53 -7.63 29.08
CA GLN A 142 -35.26 -6.39 28.79
C GLN A 142 -34.33 -5.20 28.60
N ALA A 143 -33.02 -5.37 28.78
CA ALA A 143 -32.04 -4.29 28.81
C ALA A 143 -31.41 -4.03 27.43
N THR A 144 -31.11 -2.77 27.15
CA THR A 144 -30.32 -2.38 25.96
C THR A 144 -28.89 -2.88 26.07
N LEU A 145 -28.19 -3.09 24.95
CA LEU A 145 -26.79 -3.52 24.94
C LEU A 145 -25.90 -2.66 25.86
N HIS A 146 -26.09 -1.35 25.84
CA HIS A 146 -25.35 -0.43 26.71
C HIS A 146 -25.58 -0.72 28.20
N ALA A 147 -26.82 -0.93 28.60
CA ALA A 147 -27.14 -1.27 29.98
C ALA A 147 -26.60 -2.66 30.35
N ARG A 148 -26.73 -3.65 29.45
CA ARG A 148 -26.21 -5.01 29.65
C ARG A 148 -24.71 -5.02 29.89
N LEU A 149 -23.97 -4.19 29.15
CA LEU A 149 -22.54 -4.02 29.33
C LEU A 149 -22.23 -3.31 30.65
N ARG A 150 -22.87 -2.17 30.93
CA ARG A 150 -22.62 -1.37 32.15
C ARG A 150 -22.74 -2.22 33.42
N TYR A 151 -23.83 -2.99 33.54
CA TYR A 151 -24.10 -3.85 34.69
C TYR A 151 -23.50 -5.26 34.57
N ALA A 152 -22.84 -5.56 33.45
CA ALA A 152 -22.37 -6.91 33.11
C ALA A 152 -23.45 -7.99 33.29
N SER A 153 -24.72 -7.65 33.04
CA SER A 153 -25.88 -8.47 33.41
C SER A 153 -25.97 -9.78 32.65
N ALA A 154 -25.43 -9.82 31.43
CA ALA A 154 -25.32 -11.03 30.61
C ALA A 154 -24.11 -11.91 30.97
N SER A 155 -23.26 -11.49 31.90
CA SER A 155 -22.05 -12.23 32.30
C SER A 155 -22.34 -13.19 33.46
N PRO A 156 -21.48 -14.21 33.70
CA PRO A 156 -21.60 -15.08 34.87
C PRO A 156 -21.47 -14.36 36.23
N ARG A 157 -20.99 -13.11 36.23
CA ARG A 157 -20.81 -12.31 37.45
C ARG A 157 -21.32 -10.88 37.23
N PRO A 158 -22.65 -10.68 37.14
CA PRO A 158 -23.24 -9.34 37.07
C PRO A 158 -22.83 -8.51 38.28
N ARG A 159 -22.69 -7.20 38.08
CA ARG A 159 -22.24 -6.31 39.15
C ARG A 159 -22.78 -4.90 39.00
N TRP A 160 -22.83 -4.20 40.12
CA TRP A 160 -23.09 -2.77 40.11
C TRP A 160 -21.92 -2.00 39.49
N PRO A 161 -22.17 -0.94 38.70
CA PRO A 161 -21.12 -0.12 38.09
C PRO A 161 -20.48 0.82 39.11
N ASP A 162 -19.47 0.31 39.80
CA ASP A 162 -18.73 0.99 40.86
C ASP A 162 -17.32 1.44 40.46
N LEU A 163 -16.93 1.25 39.18
CA LEU A 163 -15.59 1.64 38.75
C LEU A 163 -15.45 3.16 38.64
N HIS A 164 -14.34 3.66 39.19
CA HIS A 164 -13.89 5.04 39.00
C HIS A 164 -13.39 5.29 37.57
N ALA A 165 -13.44 6.56 37.14
CA ALA A 165 -13.00 6.98 35.81
C ALA A 165 -11.54 6.61 35.49
N ASP A 166 -10.67 6.57 36.51
CA ASP A 166 -9.27 6.18 36.36
C ASP A 166 -9.12 4.71 35.93
N ALA A 167 -9.98 3.83 36.43
CA ALA A 167 -9.97 2.42 36.03
C ALA A 167 -10.34 2.27 34.55
N ILE A 168 -11.30 3.05 34.06
CA ILE A 168 -11.69 3.07 32.65
C ILE A 168 -10.55 3.62 31.77
N THR A 169 -9.89 4.68 32.22
CA THR A 169 -8.73 5.25 31.51
C THR A 169 -7.57 4.26 31.45
N ARG A 170 -7.28 3.54 32.56
CA ARG A 170 -6.31 2.44 32.57
C ARG A 170 -6.70 1.32 31.61
N ARG A 171 -7.98 0.92 31.55
CA ARG A 171 -8.43 -0.11 30.60
C ARG A 171 -8.26 0.34 29.15
N ALA A 172 -8.47 1.62 28.85
CA ALA A 172 -8.29 2.17 27.49
C ALA A 172 -6.85 2.09 26.97
N THR A 173 -5.85 2.03 27.86
CA THR A 173 -4.46 1.81 27.45
C THR A 173 -4.24 0.38 26.96
N MET A 174 -5.02 -0.59 27.44
CA MET A 174 -4.88 -2.02 27.14
C MET A 174 -5.63 -2.45 25.87
N ILE A 175 -6.49 -1.58 25.33
CA ILE A 175 -7.42 -1.94 24.23
C ILE A 175 -6.95 -1.33 22.90
N PRO A 176 -6.83 -2.13 21.82
CA PRO A 176 -6.60 -1.62 20.47
C PRO A 176 -7.83 -0.87 19.94
N ALA A 177 -7.62 0.06 19.01
CA ALA A 177 -8.72 0.83 18.42
C ALA A 177 -9.74 -0.05 17.68
N MET A 178 -9.27 -1.13 17.05
CA MET A 178 -10.07 -2.21 16.48
C MET A 178 -9.89 -3.51 17.28
N LEU A 179 -11.00 -4.17 17.65
CA LEU A 179 -10.97 -5.41 18.42
C LEU A 179 -10.03 -6.45 17.80
N TRP A 180 -9.37 -7.26 18.65
CA TRP A 180 -8.45 -8.31 18.23
C TRP A 180 -9.04 -9.24 17.15
N PRO A 181 -8.26 -9.69 16.15
CA PRO A 181 -8.78 -10.50 15.07
C PRO A 181 -9.44 -11.80 15.54
N GLY A 182 -8.85 -12.52 16.51
CA GLY A 182 -9.41 -13.78 17.01
C GLY A 182 -10.73 -13.60 17.76
N TRP A 183 -10.86 -12.53 18.55
CA TRP A 183 -12.12 -12.17 19.20
C TRP A 183 -13.17 -11.66 18.20
N THR A 184 -12.73 -10.99 17.16
CA THR A 184 -13.61 -10.59 16.05
C THR A 184 -14.18 -11.82 15.34
N MET A 185 -13.35 -12.81 15.02
CA MET A 185 -13.81 -14.05 14.36
C MET A 185 -14.89 -14.78 15.17
N ARG A 186 -14.77 -14.79 16.50
CA ARG A 186 -15.76 -15.36 17.42
C ARG A 186 -17.05 -14.55 17.46
N LEU A 187 -16.96 -13.22 17.56
CA LEU A 187 -18.13 -12.36 17.76
C LEU A 187 -18.84 -11.95 16.48
N LEU A 188 -18.19 -12.04 15.32
CA LEU A 188 -18.80 -11.69 14.05
C LEU A 188 -19.71 -12.84 13.57
N PRO A 189 -21.04 -12.62 13.51
CA PRO A 189 -21.96 -13.63 12.99
C PRO A 189 -21.63 -13.93 11.53
N ARG A 190 -21.90 -15.16 11.08
CA ARG A 190 -21.84 -15.48 9.65
C ARG A 190 -22.95 -14.70 8.94
N PRO A 191 -22.63 -13.80 8.01
CA PRO A 191 -23.65 -13.01 7.34
C PRO A 191 -24.53 -13.94 6.48
N LYS A 192 -25.86 -13.79 6.61
CA LYS A 192 -26.83 -14.55 5.79
C LYS A 192 -26.81 -14.13 4.32
N ASP A 193 -26.45 -12.86 4.07
CA ASP A 193 -26.30 -12.26 2.74
C ASP A 193 -24.83 -11.95 2.45
N ASN A 194 -24.43 -11.93 1.18
CA ASN A 194 -23.07 -11.55 0.74
C ASN A 194 -22.75 -10.04 0.88
N LYS A 195 -23.50 -9.31 1.71
CA LYS A 195 -23.25 -7.89 1.99
C LYS A 195 -22.01 -7.75 2.87
N ASP A 196 -21.10 -6.87 2.49
CA ASP A 196 -19.91 -6.55 3.29
C ASP A 196 -20.33 -6.20 4.73
N PRO A 197 -19.89 -6.98 5.75
CA PRO A 197 -20.26 -6.76 7.15
C PRO A 197 -19.70 -5.44 7.70
N ARG A 198 -18.89 -4.69 6.94
CA ARG A 198 -18.15 -3.52 7.43
C ARG A 198 -17.38 -3.88 8.69
N ALA A 199 -16.61 -4.96 8.62
CA ALA A 199 -15.93 -5.51 9.78
C ALA A 199 -15.01 -4.50 10.49
N GLY A 200 -14.46 -3.52 9.76
CA GLY A 200 -13.72 -2.40 10.35
C GLY A 200 -14.54 -1.61 11.38
N THR A 201 -15.76 -1.19 11.02
CA THR A 201 -16.65 -0.42 11.92
C THR A 201 -17.11 -1.28 13.10
N PHE A 202 -17.42 -2.57 12.84
CA PHE A 202 -17.78 -3.52 13.89
C PHE A 202 -16.68 -3.67 14.94
N ARG A 203 -15.42 -3.86 14.50
CA ARG A 203 -14.26 -4.03 15.37
C ARG A 203 -14.01 -2.79 16.22
N ARG A 204 -14.12 -1.59 15.65
CA ARG A 204 -14.01 -0.33 16.41
C ARG A 204 -15.12 -0.17 17.42
N GLY A 205 -16.35 -0.49 17.01
CA GLY A 205 -17.51 -0.45 17.90
C GLY A 205 -17.35 -1.38 19.10
N CYS A 206 -16.87 -2.61 18.89
CA CYS A 206 -16.62 -3.57 19.97
C CYS A 206 -15.52 -3.10 20.93
N SER A 207 -14.42 -2.53 20.43
CA SER A 207 -13.37 -1.95 21.27
C SER A 207 -13.92 -0.80 22.14
N SER A 208 -14.75 0.08 21.58
CA SER A 208 -15.41 1.14 22.36
C SER A 208 -16.38 0.58 23.40
N PHE A 209 -17.17 -0.45 23.04
CA PHE A 209 -18.08 -1.11 23.99
C PHE A 209 -17.35 -1.80 25.14
N LEU A 210 -16.11 -2.29 24.92
CA LEU A 210 -15.28 -2.94 25.94
C LEU A 210 -14.89 -2.01 27.10
N LEU A 211 -15.04 -0.69 26.94
CA LEU A 211 -14.82 0.30 27.99
C LEU A 211 -16.03 0.54 28.90
N LEU A 212 -17.23 0.11 28.50
CA LEU A 212 -18.46 0.37 29.27
C LEU A 212 -18.67 -0.51 30.51
N PRO A 213 -18.23 -1.79 30.55
CA PRO A 213 -18.50 -2.64 31.70
C PRO A 213 -17.96 -2.10 33.02
N GLY A 214 -18.88 -1.97 33.99
CA GLY A 214 -18.63 -1.43 35.33
C GLY A 214 -18.46 0.08 35.40
N GLY A 215 -18.52 0.80 34.28
CA GLY A 215 -18.29 2.25 34.23
C GLY A 215 -19.45 3.08 34.77
N PRO A 216 -19.20 4.33 35.22
CA PRO A 216 -20.19 5.16 35.90
C PRO A 216 -21.37 5.54 34.98
N PRO A 217 -22.52 5.99 35.53
CA PRO A 217 -23.73 6.31 34.76
C PRO A 217 -23.50 7.35 33.65
N GLN A 218 -22.59 8.29 33.85
CA GLN A 218 -22.24 9.35 32.92
C GLN A 218 -21.35 8.86 31.76
N LEU A 219 -20.83 7.63 31.82
CA LEU A 219 -20.05 7.02 30.76
C LEU A 219 -20.99 6.41 29.72
N ASN A 220 -21.01 7.01 28.53
CA ASN A 220 -21.76 6.53 27.37
C ASN A 220 -20.80 6.17 26.22
N PHE A 221 -21.35 5.57 25.16
CA PHE A 221 -20.57 5.16 23.99
C PHE A 221 -19.82 6.32 23.33
N GLU A 222 -20.40 7.52 23.33
CA GLU A 222 -19.81 8.73 22.74
C GLU A 222 -18.58 9.24 23.50
N ARG A 223 -18.52 9.03 24.81
CA ARG A 223 -17.40 9.46 25.65
C ARG A 223 -16.23 8.46 25.62
N VAL A 224 -16.48 7.19 25.32
CA VAL A 224 -15.42 6.16 25.28
C VAL A 224 -14.70 6.08 23.94
N GLY A 225 -15.36 6.40 22.83
CA GLY A 225 -14.74 6.39 21.50
C GLY A 225 -13.43 7.20 21.40
N PRO A 226 -13.40 8.47 21.87
CA PRO A 226 -12.21 9.31 21.82
C PRO A 226 -11.01 8.75 22.61
N LEU A 227 -11.24 7.98 23.68
CA LEU A 227 -10.16 7.35 24.46
C LEU A 227 -9.34 6.35 23.64
N LEU A 228 -9.93 5.82 22.56
CA LEU A 228 -9.30 4.87 21.65
C LEU A 228 -8.87 5.50 20.31
N GLY A 229 -9.13 6.80 20.11
CA GLY A 229 -8.93 7.48 18.82
C GLY A 229 -10.06 7.26 17.81
N ASN A 230 -11.20 6.71 18.23
CA ASN A 230 -12.35 6.46 17.35
C ASN A 230 -13.20 7.74 17.24
N HIS A 231 -13.24 8.34 16.04
CA HIS A 231 -14.01 9.55 15.76
C HIS A 231 -15.34 9.28 15.03
N GLU A 232 -15.53 8.10 14.43
CA GLU A 232 -16.74 7.70 13.68
C GLU A 232 -17.78 6.96 14.54
N ILE A 233 -18.04 7.50 15.74
CA ILE A 233 -18.76 6.82 16.82
C ILE A 233 -20.15 6.31 16.41
N ASN A 234 -20.95 7.13 15.73
CA ASN A 234 -22.32 6.76 15.35
C ASN A 234 -22.34 5.62 14.32
N THR A 235 -21.42 5.66 13.35
CA THR A 235 -21.31 4.60 12.32
C THR A 235 -20.86 3.28 12.93
N ASP A 236 -19.91 3.32 13.86
CA ASP A 236 -19.40 2.14 14.55
C ASP A 236 -20.49 1.49 15.42
N ARG A 237 -21.25 2.29 16.17
CA ARG A 237 -22.40 1.81 16.97
C ARG A 237 -23.49 1.20 16.11
N ASP A 238 -23.94 1.92 15.07
CA ASP A 238 -25.01 1.48 14.19
C ASP A 238 -24.65 0.20 13.44
N SER A 239 -23.37 -0.02 13.14
CA SER A 239 -22.91 -1.27 12.51
C SER A 239 -23.16 -2.50 13.38
N ILE A 240 -23.16 -2.35 14.71
CA ILE A 240 -23.46 -3.42 15.66
C ILE A 240 -24.97 -3.53 15.86
N GLU A 241 -25.60 -2.49 16.42
CA GLU A 241 -26.99 -2.56 16.90
C GLU A 241 -28.02 -2.61 15.76
N ARG A 242 -27.78 -1.94 14.63
CA ARG A 242 -28.76 -1.79 13.54
C ARG A 242 -28.48 -2.63 12.30
N ARG A 243 -27.35 -3.34 12.26
CA ARG A 243 -26.94 -4.09 11.07
C ARG A 243 -26.52 -5.53 11.37
N LEU A 244 -25.51 -5.74 12.20
CA LEU A 244 -24.99 -7.09 12.45
C LEU A 244 -25.76 -7.86 13.52
N TYR A 245 -26.31 -7.17 14.53
CA TYR A 245 -27.04 -7.79 15.63
C TYR A 245 -28.52 -7.39 15.71
N LEU A 246 -29.08 -6.80 14.65
CA LEU A 246 -30.49 -6.40 14.64
C LEU A 246 -31.42 -7.60 14.90
N ASP A 247 -31.17 -8.72 14.22
CA ASP A 247 -31.96 -9.96 14.31
C ASP A 247 -31.22 -11.08 15.06
N HIS A 248 -30.12 -10.77 15.75
CA HIS A 248 -29.30 -11.75 16.47
C HIS A 248 -29.37 -11.52 17.98
N ASP A 249 -29.24 -12.60 18.74
CA ASP A 249 -29.10 -12.52 20.18
C ASP A 249 -27.84 -11.73 20.56
N LEU A 250 -28.03 -10.65 21.33
CA LEU A 250 -26.96 -9.80 21.85
C LEU A 250 -26.22 -10.41 23.05
N THR A 251 -26.75 -11.49 23.63
CA THR A 251 -26.19 -12.13 24.84
C THR A 251 -24.74 -12.56 24.67
N PRO A 252 -24.33 -13.24 23.58
CA PRO A 252 -22.94 -13.62 23.39
C PRO A 252 -22.00 -12.41 23.32
N LEU A 253 -22.43 -11.32 22.69
CA LEU A 253 -21.66 -10.09 22.57
C LEU A 253 -21.52 -9.39 23.93
N ALA A 254 -22.64 -9.15 24.62
CA ALA A 254 -22.66 -8.49 25.91
C ALA A 254 -21.85 -9.27 26.97
N SER A 255 -22.06 -10.59 27.05
CA SER A 255 -21.36 -11.47 27.98
C SER A 255 -19.85 -11.51 27.72
N THR A 256 -19.44 -11.69 26.46
CA THR A 256 -18.02 -11.74 26.08
C THR A 256 -17.30 -10.45 26.41
N LEU A 257 -17.85 -9.29 26.00
CA LEU A 257 -17.21 -8.00 26.26
C LEU A 257 -17.17 -7.68 27.76
N ALA A 258 -18.20 -8.02 28.53
CA ALA A 258 -18.19 -7.85 29.98
C ALA A 258 -17.13 -8.72 30.68
N GLN A 259 -17.00 -9.98 30.28
CA GLN A 259 -15.99 -10.90 30.82
C GLN A 259 -14.57 -10.46 30.43
N LEU A 260 -14.34 -10.05 29.17
CA LEU A 260 -13.06 -9.52 28.72
C LEU A 260 -12.66 -8.25 29.45
N ALA A 261 -13.58 -7.30 29.62
CA ALA A 261 -13.33 -6.07 30.36
C ALA A 261 -12.89 -6.36 31.80
N ARG A 262 -13.57 -7.28 32.47
CA ARG A 262 -13.19 -7.73 33.82
C ARG A 262 -11.81 -8.39 33.85
N ALA A 263 -11.53 -9.27 32.88
CA ALA A 263 -10.26 -9.98 32.83
C ALA A 263 -9.09 -9.01 32.54
N LEU A 264 -9.29 -7.99 31.70
CA LEU A 264 -8.31 -6.92 31.47
C LEU A 264 -8.06 -6.10 32.73
N ASP A 265 -9.10 -5.75 33.49
CA ASP A 265 -8.95 -5.04 34.75
C ASP A 265 -8.16 -5.86 35.80
N GLN A 266 -8.24 -7.19 35.74
CA GLN A 266 -7.61 -8.11 36.69
C GLN A 266 -6.18 -8.52 36.30
N HIS A 267 -5.94 -8.80 35.02
CA HIS A 267 -4.69 -9.39 34.53
C HIS A 267 -3.83 -8.41 33.71
N GLY A 268 -4.43 -7.30 33.24
CA GLY A 268 -3.75 -6.33 32.39
C GLY A 268 -3.55 -6.80 30.94
N SER A 269 -2.68 -6.08 30.23
CA SER A 269 -2.23 -6.37 28.86
C SER A 269 -0.72 -6.14 28.79
N PRO A 270 0.04 -6.98 28.06
CA PRO A 270 1.45 -6.74 27.79
C PRO A 270 1.69 -5.57 26.82
N ILE A 271 0.64 -5.09 26.13
CA ILE A 271 0.70 -3.98 25.19
C ILE A 271 -0.02 -2.76 25.76
N ASP A 272 0.65 -1.61 25.71
CA ASP A 272 0.07 -0.30 26.01
C ASP A 272 -0.22 0.42 24.68
N TYR A 273 -1.45 0.24 24.19
CA TYR A 273 -1.89 0.83 22.94
C TYR A 273 -2.02 2.36 23.02
N ALA A 274 -2.29 2.94 24.19
CA ALA A 274 -2.31 4.39 24.33
C ALA A 274 -0.91 4.98 24.11
N ARG A 275 0.11 4.36 24.70
CA ARG A 275 1.52 4.69 24.48
C ARG A 275 1.91 4.52 23.01
N ARG A 276 1.45 3.47 22.32
CA ARG A 276 1.74 3.26 20.89
C ARG A 276 1.03 4.25 19.96
N ARG A 277 -0.19 4.68 20.28
CA ARG A 277 -0.96 5.63 19.46
C ARG A 277 -0.35 7.04 19.40
N ALA A 278 0.48 7.42 20.37
CA ALA A 278 1.12 8.73 20.40
C ALA A 278 2.29 8.89 19.38
N PRO A 279 3.31 8.01 19.34
CA PRO A 279 4.44 8.14 18.42
C PRO A 279 4.15 7.60 17.01
N PHE A 280 3.27 6.61 16.86
CA PHE A 280 3.06 5.94 15.57
C PHE A 280 1.90 6.55 14.78
N THR A 281 2.25 7.19 13.67
CA THR A 281 1.34 7.83 12.72
C THR A 281 1.77 7.48 11.29
N SER A 282 0.96 7.83 10.29
CA SER A 282 1.25 7.53 8.88
C SER A 282 2.53 8.18 8.35
N THR A 283 3.00 9.23 9.01
CA THR A 283 4.22 9.96 8.67
C THR A 283 5.42 9.54 9.51
N THR A 284 5.21 9.09 10.74
CA THR A 284 6.29 8.72 11.67
C THR A 284 6.71 7.25 11.58
N VAL A 285 5.81 6.35 11.16
CA VAL A 285 6.17 4.95 10.96
C VAL A 285 7.21 4.80 9.85
N THR A 286 8.34 4.23 10.21
CA THR A 286 9.46 4.00 9.30
C THR A 286 9.29 2.67 8.58
N LEU A 287 9.67 2.64 7.30
CA LEU A 287 9.68 1.43 6.48
C LEU A 287 10.98 1.41 5.68
N ASP A 288 11.81 0.39 5.89
CA ASP A 288 13.07 0.20 5.18
C ASP A 288 12.77 -0.23 3.72
N LEU A 289 12.76 0.77 2.84
CA LEU A 289 12.50 0.58 1.42
C LEU A 289 13.63 -0.18 0.71
N ASP A 290 14.86 -0.13 1.22
CA ASP A 290 16.01 -0.83 0.64
C ASP A 290 15.94 -2.33 0.96
N ARG A 291 15.61 -2.69 2.21
CA ARG A 291 15.35 -4.08 2.61
C ARG A 291 14.13 -4.65 1.90
N TYR A 292 13.09 -3.85 1.72
CA TYR A 292 11.94 -4.23 0.92
C TYR A 292 12.30 -4.46 -0.58
N ALA A 293 13.15 -3.60 -1.17
CA ALA A 293 13.64 -3.80 -2.52
C ALA A 293 14.49 -5.07 -2.67
N ARG A 294 15.30 -5.41 -1.65
CA ARG A 294 16.03 -6.68 -1.57
C ARG A 294 15.09 -7.88 -1.50
N LEU A 295 14.07 -7.83 -0.64
CA LEU A 295 13.04 -8.88 -0.55
C LEU A 295 12.34 -9.09 -1.89
N CYS A 296 11.95 -8.00 -2.58
CA CYS A 296 11.33 -8.11 -3.89
C CYS A 296 12.27 -8.72 -4.93
N ALA A 297 13.57 -8.43 -4.88
CA ALA A 297 14.55 -9.04 -5.77
C ALA A 297 14.69 -10.55 -5.53
N GLN A 298 14.76 -10.98 -4.27
CA GLN A 298 14.85 -12.40 -3.87
C GLN A 298 13.61 -13.20 -4.28
N GLN A 299 12.43 -12.63 -4.09
CA GLN A 299 11.15 -13.31 -4.38
C GLN A 299 10.71 -13.15 -5.84
N GLY A 300 11.47 -12.42 -6.66
CA GLY A 300 11.08 -12.13 -8.04
C GLY A 300 9.78 -11.32 -8.14
N TRP A 301 9.58 -10.34 -7.25
CA TRP A 301 8.45 -9.41 -7.26
C TRP A 301 8.84 -8.05 -7.84
N ASN A 302 7.86 -7.33 -8.38
CA ASN A 302 8.05 -5.91 -8.68
C ASN A 302 7.94 -5.11 -7.37
N PRO A 303 8.92 -4.25 -7.01
CA PRO A 303 8.84 -3.43 -5.81
C PRO A 303 7.64 -2.46 -5.79
N GLY A 304 7.02 -2.19 -6.94
CA GLY A 304 5.73 -1.48 -7.01
C GLY A 304 5.85 0.05 -6.95
N GLN A 305 4.69 0.72 -6.88
CA GLN A 305 4.55 2.19 -6.93
C GLN A 305 4.25 2.79 -5.53
N ARG A 306 4.22 4.13 -5.42
CA ARG A 306 3.92 4.90 -4.19
C ARG A 306 2.70 4.37 -3.41
N HIS A 307 1.64 3.96 -4.11
CA HIS A 307 0.43 3.40 -3.49
C HIS A 307 0.70 2.15 -2.64
N ARG A 308 1.62 1.27 -3.05
CA ARG A 308 1.95 0.05 -2.31
C ARG A 308 2.68 0.36 -1.00
N VAL A 309 3.55 1.36 -1.01
CA VAL A 309 4.20 1.85 0.22
C VAL A 309 3.17 2.38 1.21
N LEU A 310 2.12 3.06 0.73
CA LEU A 310 1.02 3.52 1.59
C LEU A 310 0.23 2.35 2.20
N LEU A 311 -0.06 1.30 1.43
CA LEU A 311 -0.74 0.09 1.95
C LEU A 311 0.12 -0.62 3.01
N MET A 312 1.42 -0.78 2.76
CA MET A 312 2.34 -1.39 3.73
C MET A 312 2.45 -0.55 5.02
N ARG A 313 2.52 0.77 4.91
CA ARG A 313 2.51 1.67 6.07
C ARG A 313 1.19 1.60 6.84
N ALA A 314 0.05 1.54 6.14
CA ALA A 314 -1.24 1.36 6.79
C ALA A 314 -1.35 0.01 7.50
N TYR A 315 -0.82 -1.05 6.91
CA TYR A 315 -0.75 -2.36 7.56
C TYR A 315 0.18 -2.35 8.80
N LEU A 316 1.33 -1.69 8.71
CA LEU A 316 2.24 -1.51 9.86
C LEU A 316 1.58 -0.74 11.00
N LEU A 317 0.86 0.34 10.69
CA LEU A 317 0.07 1.05 11.68
C LEU A 317 -0.96 0.14 12.33
N MET A 318 -1.68 -0.64 11.54
CA MET A 318 -2.64 -1.61 12.07
C MET A 318 -1.99 -2.61 13.04
N LEU A 319 -0.77 -3.10 12.74
CA LEU A 319 -0.03 -3.97 13.65
C LEU A 319 0.41 -3.25 14.93
N LEU A 320 0.90 -2.01 14.82
CA LEU A 320 1.45 -1.27 15.96
C LEU A 320 0.36 -0.71 16.88
N THR A 321 -0.69 -0.09 16.34
CA THR A 321 -1.70 0.65 17.12
C THR A 321 -3.05 -0.05 17.19
N GLY A 322 -3.26 -1.11 16.40
CA GLY A 322 -4.56 -1.77 16.28
C GLY A 322 -5.58 -0.96 15.49
N GLU A 323 -5.15 0.02 14.69
CA GLU A 323 -6.03 0.87 13.87
C GLU A 323 -5.54 0.99 12.43
N VAL A 324 -6.46 0.97 11.47
CA VAL A 324 -6.22 1.58 10.15
C VAL A 324 -6.78 2.99 10.21
N ARG A 325 -5.90 3.97 10.49
CA ARG A 325 -6.21 5.41 10.45
C ARG A 325 -6.85 5.79 9.11
N PRO A 326 -7.61 6.90 9.03
CA PRO A 326 -8.23 7.34 7.78
C PRO A 326 -7.21 7.38 6.63
N PRO A 327 -7.69 7.16 5.39
CA PRO A 327 -6.82 7.17 4.22
C PRO A 327 -5.93 8.43 4.22
N PRO A 328 -4.62 8.28 3.98
CA PRO A 328 -3.71 9.43 4.00
C PRO A 328 -4.13 10.46 2.94
N GLU A 329 -3.78 11.73 3.15
CA GLU A 329 -4.11 12.80 2.21
C GLU A 329 -3.72 12.43 0.77
N GLY A 330 -4.67 12.58 -0.16
CA GLY A 330 -4.50 12.21 -1.57
C GLY A 330 -4.65 10.71 -1.89
N ALA A 331 -5.04 9.88 -0.93
CA ALA A 331 -5.38 8.47 -1.22
C ALA A 331 -6.69 8.34 -1.99
N SER A 332 -6.79 7.29 -2.81
CA SER A 332 -7.99 6.96 -3.57
C SER A 332 -9.17 6.65 -2.65
N TYR A 333 -10.39 6.94 -3.09
CA TYR A 333 -11.62 6.54 -2.39
C TYR A 333 -11.72 5.01 -2.18
N ARG A 334 -11.00 4.20 -2.97
CA ARG A 334 -10.92 2.73 -2.80
C ARG A 334 -9.82 2.26 -1.86
N PHE A 335 -9.11 3.16 -1.17
CA PHE A 335 -7.99 2.81 -0.31
C PHE A 335 -8.37 1.79 0.78
N ALA A 336 -9.51 1.97 1.43
CA ALA A 336 -10.01 1.04 2.43
C ALA A 336 -10.24 -0.38 1.85
N TRP A 337 -10.79 -0.46 0.64
CA TRP A 337 -10.95 -1.74 -0.08
C TRP A 337 -9.58 -2.37 -0.39
N HIS A 338 -8.60 -1.59 -0.86
CA HIS A 338 -7.24 -2.08 -1.10
C HIS A 338 -6.54 -2.55 0.17
N CYS A 339 -6.80 -1.95 1.34
CA CYS A 339 -6.32 -2.46 2.61
C CYS A 339 -6.91 -3.84 2.93
N SER A 340 -8.21 -4.05 2.72
CA SER A 340 -8.85 -5.36 2.90
C SER A 340 -8.31 -6.41 1.93
N GLU A 341 -8.08 -6.05 0.67
CA GLU A 341 -7.47 -6.96 -0.31
C GLU A 341 -6.00 -7.25 0.02
N PHE A 342 -5.26 -6.28 0.54
CA PHE A 342 -3.89 -6.48 1.00
C PHE A 342 -3.84 -7.51 2.14
N ARG A 343 -4.79 -7.47 3.09
CA ARG A 343 -4.89 -8.48 4.16
C ARG A 343 -5.11 -9.90 3.62
N PHE A 344 -5.80 -10.07 2.50
CA PHE A 344 -5.97 -11.39 1.90
C PHE A 344 -4.75 -11.83 1.08
N HIS A 345 -4.23 -10.94 0.24
CA HIS A 345 -3.23 -11.29 -0.77
C HIS A 345 -1.77 -11.15 -0.33
N ALA A 346 -1.47 -10.51 0.81
CA ALA A 346 -0.10 -10.31 1.26
C ALA A 346 0.61 -11.66 1.47
N PRO A 347 1.66 -11.99 0.68
CA PRO A 347 2.37 -13.25 0.81
C PRO A 347 3.05 -13.36 2.17
N ARG A 348 3.25 -14.58 2.65
CA ARG A 348 3.89 -14.85 3.96
C ARG A 348 5.23 -14.11 4.13
N ALA A 349 6.10 -14.15 3.12
CA ALA A 349 7.40 -13.45 3.21
C ALA A 349 7.26 -11.93 3.35
N LEU A 350 6.23 -11.32 2.76
CA LEU A 350 5.93 -9.90 2.96
C LEU A 350 5.36 -9.64 4.36
N ARG A 351 4.49 -10.52 4.87
CA ARG A 351 3.94 -10.42 6.23
C ARG A 351 5.03 -10.54 7.30
N SER A 352 5.93 -11.50 7.17
CA SER A 352 7.08 -11.65 8.07
C SER A 352 8.01 -10.44 8.00
N PHE A 353 8.24 -9.87 6.82
CA PHE A 353 8.97 -8.61 6.68
C PHE A 353 8.28 -7.46 7.42
N LEU A 354 6.97 -7.27 7.25
CA LEU A 354 6.24 -6.20 7.93
C LEU A 354 6.21 -6.40 9.45
N ARG A 355 6.13 -7.65 9.94
CA ARG A 355 6.27 -7.94 11.37
C ARG A 355 7.63 -7.54 11.90
N GLN A 356 8.71 -7.90 11.21
CA GLN A 356 10.05 -7.46 11.59
C GLN A 356 10.18 -5.94 11.60
N GLN A 357 9.61 -5.26 10.60
CA GLN A 357 9.61 -3.79 10.58
C GLN A 357 8.81 -3.20 11.74
N ALA A 358 7.74 -3.84 12.20
CA ALA A 358 7.03 -3.41 13.41
C ALA A 358 7.90 -3.56 14.66
N GLU A 359 8.63 -4.68 14.80
CA GLU A 359 9.60 -4.89 15.89
C GLU A 359 10.72 -3.84 15.87
N ASP A 360 11.27 -3.56 14.68
CA ASP A 360 12.32 -2.55 14.50
C ASP A 360 11.81 -1.16 14.91
N ASN A 361 10.56 -0.81 14.57
CA ASN A 361 9.93 0.45 14.98
C ASN A 361 9.72 0.48 16.52
N LEU A 362 9.24 -0.59 17.15
CA LEU A 362 9.10 -0.66 18.61
C LEU A 362 10.46 -0.47 19.31
N THR A 363 11.48 -1.16 18.82
CA THR A 363 12.87 -1.08 19.34
C THR A 363 13.42 0.34 19.20
N HIS A 364 13.24 0.98 18.04
CA HIS A 364 13.67 2.36 17.80
C HIS A 364 13.05 3.35 18.79
N HIS A 365 11.78 3.15 19.13
CA HIS A 365 11.06 3.96 20.13
C HIS A 365 11.29 3.50 21.58
N LYS A 366 12.19 2.53 21.82
CA LYS A 366 12.49 1.95 23.15
C LYS A 366 11.26 1.36 23.85
N ILE A 367 10.34 0.79 23.08
CA ILE A 367 9.12 0.14 23.58
C ILE A 367 9.39 -1.37 23.65
N ILE A 368 9.40 -1.93 24.87
CA ILE A 368 9.62 -3.37 25.12
C ILE A 368 8.26 -4.05 25.28
N GLU A 369 7.66 -4.44 24.16
CA GLU A 369 6.34 -5.07 24.11
C GLU A 369 6.25 -6.02 22.89
N PRO A 370 5.40 -7.06 22.91
CA PRO A 370 5.18 -7.91 21.73
C PRO A 370 4.44 -7.13 20.62
N VAL A 371 4.71 -7.42 19.34
CA VAL A 371 4.02 -6.72 18.22
C VAL A 371 2.50 -6.88 18.32
N THR A 372 2.05 -8.12 18.47
CA THR A 372 0.63 -8.49 18.57
C THR A 372 0.39 -9.30 19.83
N TRP A 373 -0.74 -9.08 20.46
CA TRP A 373 -1.25 -9.88 21.57
C TRP A 373 -2.77 -9.87 21.53
N GLU A 374 -3.40 -10.98 21.91
CA GLU A 374 -4.85 -11.02 22.16
C GLU A 374 -5.16 -11.75 23.47
N PRO A 375 -6.25 -11.37 24.17
CA PRO A 375 -6.68 -12.05 25.38
C PRO A 375 -6.89 -13.55 25.16
N PRO A 376 -6.41 -14.42 26.06
CA PRO A 376 -6.66 -15.86 25.98
C PRO A 376 -8.16 -16.19 25.97
N GLN A 377 -8.55 -17.18 25.17
CA GLN A 377 -9.93 -17.65 25.09
C GLN A 377 -10.51 -18.03 26.46
N ALA A 378 -9.68 -18.63 27.33
CA ALA A 378 -10.06 -19.10 28.66
C ALA A 378 -10.59 -17.99 29.61
N TRP A 379 -10.38 -16.71 29.28
CA TRP A 379 -10.94 -15.59 30.05
C TRP A 379 -12.45 -15.44 29.91
N VAL A 380 -13.07 -16.11 28.93
CA VAL A 380 -14.51 -16.06 28.70
C VAL A 380 -15.08 -17.48 28.78
N ALA A 381 -16.06 -17.66 29.65
CA ALA A 381 -16.72 -18.94 29.89
C ALA A 381 -18.24 -18.84 29.65
N GLY A 382 -18.86 -19.99 29.32
CA GLY A 382 -20.31 -20.12 29.23
C GLY A 382 -20.96 -19.38 28.06
N VAL A 383 -20.21 -19.03 27.01
CA VAL A 383 -20.73 -18.32 25.84
C VAL A 383 -20.64 -19.20 24.60
N ARG A 384 -21.78 -19.36 23.90
CA ARG A 384 -21.80 -19.90 22.54
C ARG A 384 -21.65 -18.74 21.55
N TRP A 385 -20.48 -18.64 20.93
CA TRP A 385 -20.19 -17.55 20.00
C TRP A 385 -20.92 -17.72 18.67
N PRO A 386 -21.39 -16.64 18.03
CA PRO A 386 -22.09 -16.69 16.76
C PRO A 386 -21.16 -16.92 15.55
N GLY A 387 -19.88 -16.57 15.70
CA GLY A 387 -18.83 -16.82 14.72
C GLY A 387 -18.06 -18.11 14.99
N LEU A 388 -16.82 -18.16 14.51
CA LEU A 388 -15.95 -19.33 14.61
C LEU A 388 -14.73 -19.03 15.50
N SER A 389 -14.28 -20.00 16.31
CA SER A 389 -13.00 -19.87 16.98
C SER A 389 -11.84 -20.10 16.00
N PRO A 390 -10.76 -19.31 16.03
CA PRO A 390 -9.54 -19.59 15.26
C PRO A 390 -8.96 -20.99 15.53
N THR A 391 -9.21 -21.56 16.70
CA THR A 391 -8.77 -22.93 17.07
C THR A 391 -9.51 -24.01 16.31
N ASP A 392 -10.69 -23.72 15.77
CA ASP A 392 -11.53 -24.69 15.08
C ASP A 392 -11.12 -24.86 13.60
N VAL A 393 -10.24 -23.97 13.11
CA VAL A 393 -9.74 -24.00 11.72
C VAL A 393 -8.45 -24.80 11.66
N VAL A 394 -8.44 -25.85 10.84
CA VAL A 394 -7.24 -26.65 10.57
C VAL A 394 -6.28 -25.85 9.69
N THR A 395 -5.16 -25.40 10.26
CA THR A 395 -4.23 -24.47 9.59
C THR A 395 -3.57 -25.04 8.33
N ALA A 396 -3.37 -26.36 8.27
CA ALA A 396 -2.79 -27.03 7.09
C ALA A 396 -3.76 -26.98 5.90
N GLU A 397 -4.98 -27.47 6.10
CA GLU A 397 -6.06 -27.44 5.12
C GLU A 397 -6.37 -26.01 4.66
N PHE A 398 -6.43 -25.05 5.60
CA PHE A 398 -6.61 -23.63 5.27
C PHE A 398 -5.54 -23.13 4.29
N ARG A 399 -4.28 -23.49 4.51
CA ARG A 399 -3.16 -23.06 3.66
C ARG A 399 -3.22 -23.68 2.27
N ASP A 400 -3.54 -24.96 2.19
CA ASP A 400 -3.61 -25.70 0.93
C ASP A 400 -4.75 -25.16 0.05
N LEU A 401 -5.91 -24.91 0.64
CA LEU A 401 -7.05 -24.30 -0.06
C LEU A 401 -6.76 -22.85 -0.46
N LEU A 402 -6.10 -22.07 0.39
CA LEU A 402 -5.70 -20.69 0.10
C LEU A 402 -4.66 -20.60 -1.03
N ALA A 403 -3.84 -21.63 -1.23
CA ALA A 403 -2.89 -21.69 -2.34
C ALA A 403 -3.57 -21.88 -3.70
N MET A 404 -4.74 -22.54 -3.71
CA MET A 404 -5.53 -22.81 -4.91
C MET A 404 -6.52 -21.68 -5.25
N ALA A 405 -6.94 -20.89 -4.27
CA ALA A 405 -7.90 -19.81 -4.46
C ALA A 405 -7.25 -18.54 -5.07
N GLY A 406 -7.86 -18.02 -6.14
CA GLY A 406 -7.47 -16.75 -6.77
C GLY A 406 -8.11 -15.54 -6.10
N THR A 407 -9.29 -15.71 -5.50
CA THR A 407 -10.05 -14.64 -4.84
C THR A 407 -10.46 -15.01 -3.41
N VAL A 408 -10.77 -13.99 -2.59
CA VAL A 408 -11.26 -14.20 -1.22
C VAL A 408 -12.63 -14.91 -1.19
N HIS A 409 -13.45 -14.74 -2.23
CA HIS A 409 -14.75 -15.40 -2.34
C HIS A 409 -14.57 -16.89 -2.63
N GLU A 410 -13.68 -17.25 -3.56
CA GLU A 410 -13.33 -18.65 -3.81
C GLU A 410 -12.77 -19.34 -2.56
N ALA A 411 -11.87 -18.67 -1.84
CA ALA A 411 -11.33 -19.20 -0.59
C ALA A 411 -12.43 -19.37 0.47
N ALA A 412 -13.31 -18.38 0.61
CA ALA A 412 -14.45 -18.41 1.53
C ALA A 412 -15.40 -19.58 1.23
N ASP A 413 -15.76 -19.77 -0.04
CA ASP A 413 -16.65 -20.85 -0.49
C ASP A 413 -16.01 -22.22 -0.26
N ALA A 414 -14.72 -22.39 -0.61
CA ALA A 414 -13.99 -23.63 -0.41
C ALA A 414 -13.84 -24.03 1.07
N LEU A 415 -13.69 -23.02 1.95
CA LEU A 415 -13.52 -23.23 3.40
C LEU A 415 -14.86 -23.25 4.16
N GLY A 416 -15.99 -22.93 3.52
CA GLY A 416 -17.27 -22.75 4.20
C GLY A 416 -17.24 -21.63 5.25
N LEU A 417 -16.44 -20.59 5.01
CA LEU A 417 -16.23 -19.43 5.89
C LEU A 417 -16.74 -18.15 5.23
N ALA A 418 -17.02 -17.10 6.01
CA ALA A 418 -17.27 -15.79 5.43
C ALA A 418 -15.96 -15.14 4.97
N THR A 419 -16.03 -14.27 3.96
CA THR A 419 -14.85 -13.59 3.38
C THR A 419 -14.01 -12.85 4.42
N GLU A 420 -14.64 -12.20 5.41
CA GLU A 420 -13.90 -11.54 6.48
C GLU A 420 -13.25 -12.52 7.46
N HIS A 421 -13.88 -13.66 7.76
CA HIS A 421 -13.25 -14.70 8.61
C HIS A 421 -11.96 -15.20 7.96
N VAL A 422 -11.93 -15.37 6.63
CA VAL A 422 -10.71 -15.71 5.88
C VAL A 422 -9.65 -14.62 6.05
N ARG A 423 -10.00 -13.34 5.87
CA ARG A 423 -9.05 -12.21 6.04
C ARG A 423 -8.51 -12.11 7.47
N LEU A 424 -9.36 -12.29 8.48
CA LEU A 424 -8.96 -12.26 9.89
C LEU A 424 -8.03 -13.44 10.23
N TYR A 425 -8.31 -14.63 9.70
CA TYR A 425 -7.46 -15.80 9.93
C TYR A 425 -6.10 -15.66 9.23
N CYS A 426 -6.03 -15.04 8.05
CA CYS A 426 -4.77 -14.66 7.40
C CYS A 426 -3.94 -13.69 8.26
N ASP A 427 -4.59 -12.74 8.96
CA ASP A 427 -3.90 -11.84 9.87
C ASP A 427 -3.35 -12.56 11.11
N LEU A 428 -4.09 -13.52 11.66
CA LEU A 428 -3.68 -14.31 12.83
C LEU A 428 -2.51 -15.26 12.53
N THR A 429 -2.58 -15.97 11.40
CA THR A 429 -1.62 -17.03 11.05
C THR A 429 -0.46 -16.54 10.18
N GLU A 430 -0.46 -15.25 9.83
CA GLU A 430 0.51 -14.63 8.93
C GLU A 430 0.57 -15.28 7.54
N THR A 431 -0.50 -15.97 7.15
CA THR A 431 -0.63 -16.55 5.81
C THR A 431 -1.33 -15.59 4.85
N GLY A 432 -1.17 -15.82 3.55
CA GLY A 432 -1.89 -15.11 2.51
C GLY A 432 -1.90 -15.94 1.24
N ALA A 433 -2.77 -15.57 0.29
CA ALA A 433 -2.89 -16.30 -0.98
C ALA A 433 -1.55 -16.34 -1.73
N ALA A 434 -1.28 -17.49 -2.37
CA ALA A 434 -0.03 -17.73 -3.09
C ALA A 434 0.14 -16.79 -4.29
N THR A 435 -0.97 -16.32 -4.86
CA THR A 435 -0.96 -15.42 -6.02
C THR A 435 -0.91 -13.96 -5.56
N PRO A 436 0.19 -13.23 -5.81
CA PRO A 436 0.21 -11.79 -5.60
C PRO A 436 -0.83 -11.15 -6.53
N SER A 437 -1.88 -10.59 -5.94
CA SER A 437 -2.94 -9.87 -6.66
C SER A 437 -2.37 -8.72 -7.49
N HIS A 438 -3.16 -8.20 -8.43
CA HIS A 438 -2.90 -6.91 -9.10
C HIS A 438 -2.61 -5.76 -8.12
N VAL A 439 -3.02 -5.87 -6.84
CA VAL A 439 -2.70 -4.94 -5.73
C VAL A 439 -1.24 -5.06 -5.26
N ILE A 440 -0.63 -6.24 -5.40
CA ILE A 440 0.77 -6.55 -5.06
C ILE A 440 1.67 -6.56 -6.31
N GLY A 441 1.05 -6.52 -7.49
CA GLY A 441 1.70 -6.40 -8.79
C GLY A 441 1.84 -7.74 -9.49
N LYS A 442 1.76 -7.73 -10.83
CA LYS A 442 1.99 -8.91 -11.67
C LYS A 442 3.34 -9.56 -11.34
N HIS A 443 3.42 -10.88 -11.41
CA HIS A 443 4.71 -11.60 -11.46
C HIS A 443 5.64 -10.93 -12.48
N LEU A 444 6.93 -10.87 -12.16
CA LEU A 444 7.94 -10.35 -13.07
C LEU A 444 7.79 -11.01 -14.45
N SER A 445 7.74 -10.23 -15.53
CA SER A 445 7.83 -10.83 -16.87
C SER A 445 9.13 -11.63 -16.99
N THR A 446 9.16 -12.64 -17.86
CA THR A 446 10.32 -13.50 -18.14
C THR A 446 11.62 -12.70 -18.36
N ARG A 447 11.51 -11.47 -18.87
CA ARG A 447 12.59 -10.51 -19.07
C ARG A 447 13.19 -9.97 -17.75
N THR A 448 12.37 -9.79 -16.71
CA THR A 448 12.80 -9.31 -15.40
C THR A 448 13.24 -10.45 -14.48
N VAL A 449 12.70 -11.66 -14.64
CA VAL A 449 13.26 -12.88 -14.01
C VAL A 449 14.70 -13.11 -14.48
N ARG A 450 14.98 -12.96 -15.79
CA ARG A 450 16.36 -12.93 -16.32
C ARG A 450 17.24 -11.87 -15.64
N LYS A 451 16.67 -10.71 -15.29
CA LYS A 451 17.37 -9.59 -14.64
C LYS A 451 17.60 -9.81 -13.13
N ALA A 452 16.73 -10.58 -12.46
CA ALA A 452 16.89 -11.02 -11.08
C ALA A 452 17.90 -12.17 -10.98
N LYS A 453 17.85 -13.14 -11.90
CA LYS A 453 18.85 -14.22 -12.03
C LYS A 453 20.26 -13.70 -12.34
N ILE A 454 20.36 -12.57 -13.05
CA ILE A 454 21.61 -11.81 -13.25
C ILE A 454 22.18 -11.27 -11.92
N ARG A 455 21.40 -11.13 -10.84
CA ARG A 455 21.90 -10.69 -9.52
C ARG A 455 22.44 -11.82 -8.64
N GLU A 456 22.37 -13.06 -9.09
CA GLU A 456 22.96 -14.22 -8.41
C GLU A 456 24.23 -14.65 -9.15
N GLY A 457 25.32 -14.92 -8.41
CA GLY A 457 26.63 -15.28 -8.95
C GLY A 457 27.57 -14.07 -9.15
N VAL A 458 28.23 -14.01 -10.31
CA VAL A 458 29.32 -13.06 -10.67
C VAL A 458 28.95 -11.57 -10.49
N LEU A 459 27.66 -11.21 -10.47
CA LEU A 459 27.17 -9.84 -10.29
C LEU A 459 26.46 -9.61 -8.94
N ALA A 460 26.59 -10.53 -7.98
CA ALA A 460 26.23 -10.27 -6.59
C ALA A 460 27.07 -9.10 -6.05
N PRO A 461 26.55 -8.27 -5.12
CA PRO A 461 27.23 -7.03 -4.70
C PRO A 461 28.68 -7.24 -4.24
N ASP A 462 28.93 -8.28 -3.44
CA ASP A 462 30.25 -8.58 -2.88
C ASP A 462 31.22 -9.12 -3.94
N GLN A 463 30.76 -10.02 -4.82
CA GLN A 463 31.58 -10.53 -5.92
C GLN A 463 31.85 -9.46 -6.99
N LEU A 464 30.88 -8.60 -7.28
CA LEU A 464 31.07 -7.51 -8.24
C LEU A 464 32.09 -6.48 -7.72
N ARG A 465 32.08 -6.21 -6.41
CA ARG A 465 33.10 -5.37 -5.76
C ARG A 465 34.48 -6.04 -5.83
N ASP A 466 34.57 -7.32 -5.53
CA ASP A 466 35.83 -8.06 -5.58
C ASP A 466 36.43 -8.10 -7.00
N LEU A 467 35.63 -8.47 -8.02
CA LEU A 467 36.06 -8.55 -9.42
C LEU A 467 36.52 -7.20 -10.00
N TYR A 468 35.85 -6.11 -9.63
CA TYR A 468 36.14 -4.78 -10.18
C TYR A 468 37.22 -4.01 -9.40
N VAL A 469 37.20 -4.08 -8.07
CA VAL A 469 38.12 -3.32 -7.19
C VAL A 469 39.39 -4.13 -6.89
N ASN A 470 39.24 -5.37 -6.42
CA ASN A 470 40.38 -6.18 -5.96
C ASN A 470 41.09 -6.86 -7.15
N GLN A 471 40.33 -7.50 -8.04
CA GLN A 471 40.87 -8.21 -9.21
C GLN A 471 41.09 -7.30 -10.43
N LYS A 472 40.69 -6.03 -10.36
CA LYS A 472 40.91 -4.97 -11.36
C LYS A 472 40.44 -5.31 -12.79
N LEU A 473 39.47 -6.22 -12.95
CA LEU A 473 38.97 -6.65 -14.26
C LEU A 473 38.22 -5.53 -14.99
N GLU A 474 38.31 -5.52 -16.33
CA GLU A 474 37.60 -4.55 -17.15
C GLU A 474 36.09 -4.81 -17.19
N LEU A 475 35.30 -3.74 -17.36
CA LEU A 475 33.83 -3.82 -17.43
C LEU A 475 33.32 -4.78 -18.51
N THR A 476 34.06 -4.91 -19.62
CA THR A 476 33.78 -5.84 -20.73
C THR A 476 34.00 -7.29 -20.32
N HIS A 477 35.06 -7.56 -19.58
CA HIS A 477 35.40 -8.90 -19.11
C HIS A 477 34.41 -9.39 -18.04
N ILE A 478 34.07 -8.53 -17.07
CA ILE A 478 33.02 -8.81 -16.06
C ILE A 478 31.66 -9.03 -16.75
N ALA A 479 31.36 -8.26 -17.79
CA ALA A 479 30.13 -8.43 -18.55
C ALA A 479 30.07 -9.76 -19.29
N ASN A 480 31.20 -10.23 -19.85
CA ASN A 480 31.28 -11.53 -20.51
C ASN A 480 31.16 -12.69 -19.52
N LEU A 481 31.84 -12.62 -18.36
CA LEU A 481 31.70 -13.60 -17.28
C LEU A 481 30.25 -13.74 -16.81
N ALA A 482 29.52 -12.63 -16.77
CA ALA A 482 28.10 -12.61 -16.40
C ALA A 482 27.13 -12.70 -17.59
N SER A 483 27.61 -12.99 -18.80
CA SER A 483 26.82 -13.06 -20.04
C SER A 483 25.85 -11.87 -20.24
N CYS A 484 26.31 -10.67 -19.94
CA CYS A 484 25.53 -9.44 -19.98
C CYS A 484 26.21 -8.34 -20.80
N ARG A 485 25.49 -7.24 -21.08
CA ARG A 485 26.09 -6.08 -21.76
C ARG A 485 26.92 -5.24 -20.77
N PRO A 486 28.07 -4.66 -21.17
CA PRO A 486 28.91 -3.82 -20.29
C PRO A 486 28.19 -2.62 -19.65
N GLY A 487 27.12 -2.13 -20.31
CA GLY A 487 26.26 -1.08 -19.75
C GLY A 487 25.47 -1.50 -18.51
N THR A 488 25.16 -2.79 -18.37
CA THR A 488 24.48 -3.34 -17.18
C THR A 488 25.41 -3.32 -15.96
N VAL A 489 26.66 -3.77 -16.12
CA VAL A 489 27.70 -3.73 -15.08
C VAL A 489 27.96 -2.28 -14.63
N ARG A 490 28.10 -1.36 -15.58
CA ARG A 490 28.27 0.08 -15.28
C ARG A 490 27.13 0.66 -14.44
N ARG A 491 25.89 0.27 -14.74
CA ARG A 491 24.72 0.73 -13.98
C ARG A 491 24.73 0.16 -12.57
N LEU A 492 25.09 -1.12 -12.42
CA LEU A 492 25.16 -1.79 -11.11
C LEU A 492 26.25 -1.18 -10.22
N LEU A 493 27.46 -0.94 -10.75
CA LEU A 493 28.53 -0.27 -9.99
C LEU A 493 28.10 1.12 -9.47
N ARG A 494 27.31 1.87 -10.24
CA ARG A 494 26.74 3.16 -9.80
C ARG A 494 25.67 3.01 -8.72
N GLN A 495 24.84 1.96 -8.78
CA GLN A 495 23.80 1.70 -7.78
C GLN A 495 24.41 1.28 -6.43
N GLU A 496 25.53 0.54 -6.46
CA GLU A 496 26.27 0.11 -5.26
C GLU A 496 27.31 1.15 -4.77
N GLY A 497 27.31 2.36 -5.34
CA GLY A 497 28.19 3.45 -4.92
C GLY A 497 29.68 3.28 -5.24
N ILE A 498 30.06 2.35 -6.14
CA ILE A 498 31.46 2.07 -6.49
C ILE A 498 31.91 3.04 -7.61
N PRO A 499 32.95 3.85 -7.41
CA PRO A 499 33.40 4.84 -8.38
C PRO A 499 33.96 4.18 -9.65
N LEU A 500 33.56 4.69 -10.82
CA LEU A 500 34.04 4.22 -12.12
C LEU A 500 35.47 4.72 -12.37
N ARG A 501 36.37 3.85 -12.87
CA ARG A 501 37.76 4.20 -13.17
C ARG A 501 37.78 5.26 -14.31
N PRO A 502 38.53 6.35 -14.16
CA PRO A 502 38.63 7.37 -15.21
C PRO A 502 39.21 6.74 -16.49
N ARG A 503 38.59 7.04 -17.63
CA ARG A 503 39.08 6.58 -18.94
C ARG A 503 40.29 7.43 -19.35
N PRO A 504 41.38 6.83 -19.85
CA PRO A 504 42.45 7.61 -20.48
C PRO A 504 41.90 8.36 -21.70
N ARG A 505 42.32 9.62 -21.89
CA ARG A 505 41.96 10.46 -23.04
C ARG A 505 42.46 9.79 -24.32
N ARG A 506 41.59 9.07 -25.04
CA ARG A 506 41.88 8.49 -26.37
C ARG A 506 41.66 9.52 -27.48
N ILE A 507 42.46 10.58 -27.52
CA ILE A 507 42.61 11.38 -28.74
C ILE A 507 44.11 11.53 -28.98
N PRO A 508 44.71 10.70 -29.83
CA PRO A 508 46.06 10.95 -30.32
C PRO A 508 46.03 12.16 -31.26
N ASP A 509 46.91 13.12 -31.05
CA ASP A 509 47.13 14.22 -31.98
C ASP A 509 47.69 13.65 -33.30
N ARG A 510 46.94 13.79 -34.40
CA ARG A 510 47.46 13.50 -35.73
C ARG A 510 48.03 14.80 -36.31
N PRO A 511 49.33 14.88 -36.61
CA PRO A 511 49.99 16.12 -37.03
C PRO A 511 49.49 16.69 -38.38
N GLY A 512 48.67 15.95 -39.14
CA GLY A 512 48.13 16.37 -40.44
C GLY A 512 46.74 17.03 -40.41
N ILE A 513 46.07 17.11 -39.26
CA ILE A 513 44.76 17.78 -39.13
C ILE A 513 44.92 18.87 -38.07
N THR A 514 45.18 20.09 -38.50
CA THR A 514 45.29 21.26 -37.63
C THR A 514 44.00 22.08 -37.65
N ARG A 515 43.83 22.94 -36.63
CA ARG A 515 42.68 23.85 -36.54
C ARG A 515 42.68 24.84 -37.70
N GLU A 516 43.86 25.33 -38.07
CA GLU A 516 44.08 26.32 -39.12
C GLU A 516 43.73 25.73 -40.50
N TRP A 517 44.14 24.49 -40.76
CA TRP A 517 43.79 23.77 -41.99
C TRP A 517 42.28 23.60 -42.13
N LEU A 518 41.61 23.13 -41.06
CA LEU A 518 40.17 22.92 -41.11
C LEU A 518 39.41 24.25 -41.22
N HIS A 519 39.91 25.34 -40.64
CA HIS A 519 39.33 26.67 -40.78
C HIS A 519 39.41 27.18 -42.22
N ASN A 520 40.59 27.17 -42.84
CA ASN A 520 40.79 27.63 -44.22
C ASN A 520 39.97 26.79 -45.21
N GLU A 521 40.08 25.46 -45.15
CA GLU A 521 39.41 24.59 -46.12
C GLU A 521 37.87 24.56 -45.97
N TYR A 522 37.36 24.60 -44.73
CA TYR A 522 35.93 24.51 -44.47
C TYR A 522 35.21 25.86 -44.51
N ILE A 523 35.78 26.91 -43.91
CA ILE A 523 35.15 28.23 -43.80
C ILE A 523 35.49 29.10 -45.00
N GLU A 524 36.78 29.28 -45.32
CA GLU A 524 37.22 30.20 -46.37
C GLU A 524 36.98 29.62 -47.77
N ARG A 525 37.44 28.38 -48.01
CA ARG A 525 37.26 27.68 -49.30
C ARG A 525 35.89 27.01 -49.44
N GLN A 526 35.07 27.05 -48.39
CA GLN A 526 33.69 26.53 -48.35
C GLN A 526 33.55 25.07 -48.84
N ARG A 527 34.54 24.22 -48.59
CA ARG A 527 34.52 22.81 -49.00
C ARG A 527 33.64 21.96 -48.07
N ASP A 528 33.16 20.84 -48.58
CA ASP A 528 32.35 19.89 -47.82
C ASP A 528 33.20 19.10 -46.80
N ILE A 529 32.75 19.09 -45.54
CA ILE A 529 33.40 18.39 -44.43
C ILE A 529 33.49 16.88 -44.67
N ALA A 530 32.53 16.28 -45.39
CA ALA A 530 32.57 14.86 -45.73
C ALA A 530 33.70 14.53 -46.73
N ASN A 531 33.96 15.42 -47.69
CA ASN A 531 35.07 15.26 -48.63
C ASN A 531 36.42 15.50 -47.94
N LEU A 532 36.52 16.50 -47.07
CA LEU A 532 37.72 16.75 -46.26
C LEU A 532 38.05 15.56 -45.35
N ALA A 533 37.02 14.94 -44.76
CA ALA A 533 37.19 13.74 -43.95
C ALA A 533 37.73 12.57 -44.78
N ARG A 534 37.21 12.38 -46.00
CA ARG A 534 37.67 11.34 -46.93
C ARG A 534 39.12 11.58 -47.38
N GLU A 535 39.46 12.82 -47.73
CA GLU A 535 40.81 13.21 -48.15
C GLU A 535 41.87 12.93 -47.07
N ARG A 536 41.51 13.15 -45.80
CA ARG A 536 42.39 12.89 -44.65
C ARG A 536 42.24 11.47 -44.05
N GLY A 537 41.45 10.59 -44.68
CA GLY A 537 41.26 9.22 -44.23
C GLY A 537 40.63 9.09 -42.84
N VAL A 538 39.75 10.03 -42.45
CA VAL A 538 39.03 10.02 -41.18
C VAL A 538 37.52 9.94 -41.39
N THR A 539 36.81 9.48 -40.37
CA THR A 539 35.34 9.45 -40.44
C THR A 539 34.78 10.86 -40.31
N HIS A 540 33.67 11.13 -41.00
CA HIS A 540 32.93 12.39 -40.87
C HIS A 540 32.70 12.77 -39.40
N TYR A 541 32.25 11.80 -38.58
CA TYR A 541 32.04 11.97 -37.15
C TYR A 541 33.31 12.44 -36.39
N HIS A 542 34.47 11.89 -36.75
CA HIS A 542 35.75 12.25 -36.13
C HIS A 542 36.12 13.72 -36.40
N LEU A 543 36.03 14.16 -37.65
CA LEU A 543 36.33 15.55 -38.05
C LEU A 543 35.31 16.54 -37.47
N THR A 544 34.02 16.20 -37.45
CA THR A 544 32.97 17.02 -36.80
C THR A 544 33.21 17.17 -35.29
N LYS A 545 33.68 16.11 -34.62
CA LYS A 545 33.99 16.16 -33.19
C LYS A 545 35.19 17.05 -32.91
N MET A 546 36.23 16.99 -33.74
CA MET A 546 37.40 17.87 -33.65
C MET A 546 37.03 19.33 -33.89
N ALA A 547 36.23 19.61 -34.93
CA ALA A 547 35.71 20.95 -35.21
C ALA A 547 34.93 21.55 -34.01
N LYS A 548 34.04 20.76 -33.39
CA LYS A 548 33.32 21.17 -32.18
C LYS A 548 34.27 21.43 -31.00
N ALA A 549 35.30 20.60 -30.83
CA ALA A 549 36.29 20.77 -29.77
C ALA A 549 37.14 22.04 -29.97
N TRP A 550 37.35 22.47 -31.22
CA TRP A 550 38.14 23.66 -31.58
C TRP A 550 37.29 24.92 -31.84
N GLY A 551 35.98 24.86 -31.57
CA GLY A 551 35.06 25.98 -31.73
C GLY A 551 34.78 26.38 -33.18
N ILE A 552 34.99 25.49 -34.15
CA ILE A 552 34.67 25.72 -35.56
C ILE A 552 33.16 25.43 -35.75
N PRO A 553 32.34 26.41 -36.18
CA PRO A 553 30.90 26.23 -36.32
C PRO A 553 30.57 25.23 -37.43
N ILE A 554 29.84 24.17 -37.11
CA ILE A 554 29.41 23.16 -38.09
C ILE A 554 28.10 23.61 -38.75
N ARG A 555 28.09 23.66 -40.09
CA ARG A 555 26.92 24.01 -40.89
C ARG A 555 25.79 22.99 -40.69
N PRO A 556 24.50 23.41 -40.66
CA PRO A 556 23.36 22.51 -40.55
C PRO A 556 23.28 21.55 -41.74
N SER A 557 22.93 20.29 -41.48
CA SER A 557 22.69 19.30 -42.52
C SER A 557 21.44 19.69 -43.30
N GLY A 558 21.59 20.09 -44.58
CA GLY A 558 20.45 20.38 -45.47
C GLY A 558 20.43 21.75 -46.16
N GLY A 559 21.37 22.65 -45.86
CA GLY A 559 21.55 23.90 -46.61
C GLY A 559 22.67 23.79 -47.66
N HIS A 560 22.37 23.97 -48.95
CA HIS A 560 23.38 24.00 -50.00
C HIS A 560 24.27 25.25 -49.86
N CYS A 561 25.38 25.11 -49.14
CA CYS A 561 26.36 26.17 -48.90
C CYS A 561 27.79 25.62 -49.02
N TYR A 562 28.10 24.93 -50.12
CA TYR A 562 29.47 24.55 -50.46
C TYR A 562 29.76 24.89 -51.91
N SER A 563 30.99 25.31 -52.19
CA SER A 563 31.44 25.60 -53.55
C SER A 563 31.86 24.29 -54.22
N ALA A 564 31.21 23.94 -55.32
CA ALA A 564 31.58 22.79 -56.14
C ALA A 564 33.01 22.91 -56.70
N VAL A 565 33.52 24.14 -56.82
CA VAL A 565 34.87 24.44 -57.33
C VAL A 565 35.85 24.82 -56.23
N GLY A 566 35.46 24.77 -54.95
CA GLY A 566 36.32 25.17 -53.83
C GLY A 566 37.56 24.29 -53.62
N HIS A 567 37.69 23.21 -54.37
CA HIS A 567 38.85 22.33 -54.41
C HIS A 567 39.79 22.60 -55.60
N LEU A 568 39.45 23.56 -56.46
CA LEU A 568 40.24 23.95 -57.63
C LEU A 568 41.05 25.20 -57.30
N ASP A 569 42.35 25.18 -57.58
CA ASP A 569 43.20 26.36 -57.48
C ASP A 569 43.03 27.21 -58.75
N LEU A 570 42.04 28.11 -58.73
CA LEU A 570 41.72 29.00 -59.85
C LEU A 570 42.72 30.17 -59.92
N ARG A 571 43.11 30.56 -61.14
CA ARG A 571 44.10 31.63 -61.37
C ARG A 571 43.57 33.03 -61.05
N HIS A 572 42.25 33.22 -61.09
CA HIS A 572 41.58 34.50 -60.87
C HIS A 572 40.39 34.33 -59.91
N PRO A 573 40.03 35.38 -59.14
CA PRO A 573 38.83 35.34 -58.31
C PRO A 573 37.58 35.24 -59.19
N LEU A 574 36.65 34.37 -58.78
CA LEU A 574 35.39 34.14 -59.50
C LEU A 574 34.56 35.43 -59.58
N SER A 575 33.96 35.67 -60.75
CA SER A 575 32.97 36.73 -60.93
C SER A 575 31.77 36.53 -59.99
N GLU A 576 31.05 37.61 -59.70
CA GLU A 576 29.87 37.53 -58.82
C GLU A 576 28.81 36.56 -59.36
N ASP A 577 28.66 36.55 -60.68
CA ASP A 577 27.72 35.70 -61.42
C ASP A 577 28.13 34.22 -61.37
N MET A 578 29.42 33.92 -61.53
CA MET A 578 29.92 32.56 -61.40
C MET A 578 29.83 32.04 -59.96
N ARG A 579 30.05 32.92 -58.96
CA ARG A 579 29.93 32.57 -57.53
C ARG A 579 28.51 32.10 -57.18
N LYS A 580 27.46 32.68 -57.78
CA LYS A 580 26.07 32.24 -57.58
C LYS A 580 25.83 30.82 -58.12
N VAL A 581 26.50 30.44 -59.20
CA VAL A 581 26.30 29.14 -59.87
C VAL A 581 27.05 28.00 -59.17
N VAL A 582 28.29 28.24 -58.73
CA VAL A 582 29.17 27.21 -58.16
C VAL A 582 28.77 26.74 -56.76
N MET A 583 27.88 27.46 -56.08
CA MET A 583 27.36 27.10 -54.74
C MET A 583 26.35 25.94 -54.73
N THR A 584 26.27 25.19 -55.84
CA THR A 584 25.34 24.06 -56.01
C THR A 584 26.08 22.77 -56.33
N ALA A 585 25.59 21.65 -55.80
CA ALA A 585 26.17 20.32 -55.97
C ALA A 585 26.37 19.88 -57.44
N GLN A 586 25.56 20.42 -58.35
CA GLN A 586 25.55 20.07 -59.78
C GLN A 586 26.17 21.17 -60.66
N ALA A 587 26.92 22.11 -60.08
CA ALA A 587 27.40 23.28 -60.82
C ALA A 587 28.30 22.89 -62.01
N ILE A 588 29.25 21.96 -61.82
CA ILE A 588 30.17 21.51 -62.88
C ILE A 588 29.40 20.90 -64.06
N ASP A 589 28.42 20.02 -63.80
CA ASP A 589 27.61 19.39 -64.86
C ASP A 589 26.78 20.41 -65.63
N ARG A 590 26.27 21.45 -64.96
CA ARG A 590 25.50 22.51 -65.61
C ARG A 590 26.42 23.43 -66.41
N LEU A 591 27.61 23.76 -65.90
CA LEU A 591 28.63 24.53 -66.64
C LEU A 591 29.08 23.79 -67.90
N ARG A 592 29.25 22.46 -67.81
CA ARG A 592 29.56 21.62 -68.97
C ARG A 592 28.41 21.62 -69.98
N ALA A 593 27.16 21.58 -69.52
CA ALA A 593 26.00 21.64 -70.42
C ALA A 593 25.89 22.98 -71.17
N VAL A 594 26.10 24.13 -70.51
CA VAL A 594 25.95 25.45 -71.15
C VAL A 594 27.09 25.78 -72.13
N THR A 595 28.31 25.32 -71.85
CA THR A 595 29.47 25.50 -72.73
C THR A 595 29.37 24.70 -74.04
N GLN A 596 28.59 23.62 -74.04
CA GLN A 596 28.37 22.75 -75.20
C GLN A 596 27.23 23.19 -76.13
N VAL A 597 26.50 24.27 -75.82
CA VAL A 597 25.36 24.74 -76.63
C VAL A 597 25.75 25.57 -77.87
N PRO A 598 26.69 26.54 -77.78
CA PRO A 598 27.03 27.40 -78.91
C PRO A 598 27.45 26.64 -80.17
N GLY A 599 27.00 27.09 -81.34
CA GLY A 599 27.38 26.50 -82.65
C GLY A 599 26.46 25.38 -83.14
N HIS A 600 25.44 24.99 -82.36
CA HIS A 600 24.43 24.02 -82.79
C HIS A 600 23.16 24.68 -83.35
N ALA A 601 22.50 24.00 -84.30
CA ALA A 601 21.26 24.51 -84.91
C ALA A 601 20.05 24.54 -83.95
N SER A 602 20.09 23.75 -82.88
CA SER A 602 19.07 23.73 -81.82
C SER A 602 19.61 23.06 -80.54
N PHE A 603 18.94 23.25 -79.41
CA PHE A 603 19.27 22.55 -78.15
C PHE A 603 19.20 21.03 -78.32
N ALA A 604 18.24 20.52 -79.10
CA ALA A 604 18.13 19.09 -79.41
C ALA A 604 19.29 18.57 -80.27
N ALA A 605 19.91 19.41 -81.10
CA ALA A 605 21.14 19.06 -81.83
C ALA A 605 22.36 19.03 -80.89
N ALA A 606 22.46 19.97 -79.95
CA ALA A 606 23.53 19.99 -78.93
C ALA A 606 23.44 18.79 -77.97
N ALA A 607 22.23 18.46 -77.49
CA ALA A 607 22.02 17.34 -76.58
C ALA A 607 22.36 15.98 -77.22
N ARG A 608 22.00 15.78 -78.50
CA ARG A 608 22.31 14.56 -79.26
C ARG A 608 23.81 14.33 -79.46
N ARG A 609 24.60 15.40 -79.56
CA ARG A 609 26.05 15.31 -79.85
C ARG A 609 26.89 15.10 -78.59
N ASN A 610 26.41 15.51 -77.42
CA ASN A 610 27.17 15.53 -76.16
C ASN A 610 26.74 14.44 -75.15
N SER A 611 25.90 13.48 -75.57
CA SER A 611 25.62 12.20 -74.91
C SER A 611 25.51 12.21 -73.38
N THR A 612 24.56 12.96 -72.81
CA THR A 612 24.19 12.82 -71.39
C THR A 612 22.70 13.13 -71.13
N GLY A 613 21.81 12.25 -71.62
CA GLY A 613 20.39 12.20 -71.21
C GLY A 613 19.40 12.98 -72.08
N SER A 614 18.13 12.94 -71.68
CA SER A 614 16.97 13.53 -72.39
C SER A 614 17.16 15.01 -72.72
N ASP A 615 16.74 15.42 -73.94
CA ASP A 615 16.75 16.82 -74.43
C ASP A 615 16.13 17.79 -73.42
N HIS A 616 15.03 17.35 -72.77
CA HIS A 616 14.38 18.13 -71.72
C HIS A 616 15.29 18.38 -70.50
N ALA A 617 16.04 17.37 -70.03
CA ALA A 617 16.93 17.52 -68.88
C ALA A 617 18.14 18.41 -69.20
N PHE A 618 18.67 18.33 -70.43
CA PHE A 618 19.74 19.19 -70.91
C PHE A 618 19.29 20.66 -70.96
N ARG A 619 18.10 20.93 -71.54
CA ARG A 619 17.50 22.27 -71.58
C ARG A 619 17.23 22.83 -70.18
N GLN A 620 16.73 22.01 -69.25
CA GLN A 620 16.49 22.43 -67.87
C GLN A 620 17.79 22.80 -67.12
N ARG A 621 18.92 22.15 -67.42
CA ARG A 621 20.22 22.52 -66.84
C ARG A 621 20.66 23.93 -67.26
N VAL A 622 20.50 24.27 -68.54
CA VAL A 622 20.81 25.61 -69.07
C VAL A 622 19.87 26.67 -68.49
N ILE A 623 18.56 26.43 -68.50
CA ILE A 623 17.56 27.35 -67.93
C ILE A 623 17.83 27.64 -66.45
N ARG A 624 18.25 26.64 -65.67
CA ARG A 624 18.58 26.83 -64.26
C ARG A 624 19.79 27.72 -64.05
N ILE A 625 20.83 27.63 -64.90
CA ILE A 625 21.96 28.57 -64.82
C ILE A 625 21.48 29.97 -65.16
N GLU A 626 20.77 30.16 -66.28
CA GLU A 626 20.27 31.48 -66.69
C GLU A 626 19.38 32.10 -65.61
N LYS A 627 18.53 31.30 -64.94
CA LYS A 627 17.72 31.74 -63.80
C LYS A 627 18.55 32.08 -62.56
N THR A 628 19.65 31.38 -62.31
CA THR A 628 20.54 31.61 -61.16
C THR A 628 21.35 32.89 -61.33
N VAL A 629 21.80 33.15 -62.55
CA VAL A 629 22.60 34.34 -62.88
C VAL A 629 21.71 35.56 -63.18
N GLY A 630 20.48 35.34 -63.67
CA GLY A 630 19.50 36.40 -63.91
C GLY A 630 19.55 37.01 -65.31
N PHE A 631 20.34 36.46 -66.24
CA PHE A 631 20.38 36.87 -67.64
C PHE A 631 20.48 35.67 -68.60
N GLN A 632 20.13 35.88 -69.87
CA GLN A 632 20.22 34.86 -70.91
C GLN A 632 21.67 34.72 -71.40
N ILE A 633 22.23 33.53 -71.27
CA ILE A 633 23.62 33.22 -71.69
C ILE A 633 23.63 32.85 -73.18
N ILE A 634 22.59 32.18 -73.65
CA ILE A 634 22.44 31.76 -75.06
C ILE A 634 21.32 32.55 -75.71
N ASP A 635 21.63 33.22 -76.81
CA ASP A 635 20.62 33.81 -77.69
C ASP A 635 19.92 32.70 -78.49
N ARG A 636 18.60 32.58 -78.26
CA ARG A 636 17.76 31.56 -78.87
C ARG A 636 17.19 31.99 -80.23
N ALA A 637 17.31 33.28 -80.59
CA ALA A 637 16.87 33.81 -81.87
C ALA A 637 17.95 33.64 -82.96
N ALA A 638 19.23 33.58 -82.57
CA ALA A 638 20.34 33.32 -83.47
C ALA A 638 20.33 31.87 -84.01
N LYS A 639 20.56 31.72 -85.32
CA LYS A 639 20.76 30.43 -86.00
C LYS A 639 22.11 30.45 -86.72
N PRO A 640 23.11 29.63 -86.32
CA PRO A 640 23.11 28.70 -85.18
C PRO A 640 23.09 29.42 -83.83
N LEU A 641 22.76 28.69 -82.75
CA LEU A 641 22.69 29.23 -81.39
C LEU A 641 24.03 29.89 -81.01
N ALA A 642 23.97 31.15 -80.59
CA ALA A 642 25.14 31.95 -80.26
C ALA A 642 25.04 32.48 -78.83
N PRO A 643 26.17 32.70 -78.14
CA PRO A 643 26.16 33.33 -76.84
C PRO A 643 25.83 34.82 -76.95
N THR A 644 25.05 35.32 -76.01
CA THR A 644 24.84 36.77 -75.81
C THR A 644 26.16 37.45 -75.46
N GLU A 645 26.25 38.77 -75.57
CA GLU A 645 27.47 39.53 -75.26
C GLU A 645 27.99 39.24 -73.83
N ARG A 646 27.12 39.35 -72.82
CA ARG A 646 27.42 38.94 -71.44
C ARG A 646 27.61 37.43 -71.28
N GLY A 647 26.94 36.63 -72.11
CA GLY A 647 27.10 35.18 -72.16
C GLY A 647 28.51 34.74 -72.60
N ARG A 648 29.19 35.50 -73.47
CA ARG A 648 30.56 35.18 -73.92
C ARG A 648 31.58 35.26 -72.79
N GLU A 649 31.48 36.28 -71.94
CA GLU A 649 32.35 36.45 -70.78
C GLU A 649 32.13 35.34 -69.75
N PHE A 650 30.87 35.03 -69.46
CA PHE A 650 30.49 33.94 -68.58
C PHE A 650 30.98 32.57 -69.10
N LEU A 651 30.85 32.32 -70.41
CA LEU A 651 31.34 31.08 -71.02
C LEU A 651 32.86 30.98 -71.00
N ARG A 652 33.60 32.09 -71.14
CA ARG A 652 35.06 32.09 -71.05
C ARG A 652 35.52 31.64 -69.65
N GLU A 653 34.96 32.25 -68.61
CA GLU A 653 35.22 31.86 -67.22
C GLU A 653 34.81 30.41 -66.95
N ALA A 654 33.66 29.96 -67.49
CA ALA A 654 33.22 28.57 -67.36
C ALA A 654 34.20 27.57 -68.02
N HIS A 655 34.77 27.89 -69.18
CA HIS A 655 35.76 27.03 -69.84
C HIS A 655 37.06 26.92 -69.03
N GLU A 656 37.53 28.02 -68.43
CA GLU A 656 38.74 28.00 -67.58
C GLU A 656 38.55 27.11 -66.33
N ILE A 657 37.37 27.20 -65.71
CA ILE A 657 37.00 26.37 -64.56
C ILE A 657 36.93 24.90 -64.96
N LEU A 658 36.26 24.58 -66.08
CA LEU A 658 36.14 23.20 -66.58
C LEU A 658 37.49 22.61 -66.97
N HIS A 659 38.38 23.39 -67.59
CA HIS A 659 39.73 22.95 -67.91
C HIS A 659 40.52 22.61 -66.64
N THR A 660 40.41 23.43 -65.61
CA THR A 660 41.07 23.19 -64.31
C THR A 660 40.46 21.96 -63.61
N ALA A 661 39.13 21.80 -63.68
CA ALA A 661 38.44 20.64 -63.12
C ALA A 661 38.82 19.33 -63.80
N ASP A 662 38.90 19.32 -65.14
CA ASP A 662 39.28 18.14 -65.93
C ASP A 662 40.74 17.75 -65.65
N ALA A 663 41.66 18.72 -65.52
CA ALA A 663 43.06 18.45 -65.15
C ALA A 663 43.19 17.80 -63.76
N VAL A 664 42.43 18.28 -62.76
CA VAL A 664 42.42 17.69 -61.41
C VAL A 664 41.80 16.29 -61.42
N GLN A 665 40.77 16.06 -62.25
CA GLN A 665 40.13 14.76 -62.37
C GLN A 665 41.03 13.72 -63.06
N GLU A 666 41.85 14.12 -64.02
CA GLU A 666 42.85 13.24 -64.64
C GLU A 666 43.98 12.86 -63.67
N LEU A 667 44.45 13.80 -62.84
CA LEU A 667 45.42 13.53 -61.77
C LEU A 667 44.87 12.60 -60.68
N ALA A 668 43.56 12.56 -60.48
CA ALA A 668 42.88 11.70 -59.51
C ALA A 668 42.58 10.28 -60.03
N ARG A 669 42.79 9.97 -61.33
CA ARG A 669 42.54 8.62 -61.87
C ARG A 669 43.61 7.62 -61.36
N PRO A 670 43.24 6.43 -60.85
CA PRO A 670 44.18 5.51 -60.17
C PRO A 670 45.23 4.79 -61.06
N GLY A 671 45.55 5.27 -62.26
CA GLY A 671 46.32 4.52 -63.27
C GLY A 671 47.53 5.21 -63.90
N SER A 672 47.85 6.47 -63.54
CA SER A 672 48.90 7.26 -64.23
C SER A 672 50.18 7.52 -63.40
N ARG A 673 50.41 6.80 -62.30
CA ARG A 673 51.74 6.79 -61.66
C ARG A 673 52.64 5.82 -62.41
N ARG A 674 53.43 6.35 -63.36
CA ARG A 674 54.60 5.66 -63.95
C ARG A 674 55.44 5.04 -62.83
N ALA A 675 55.71 3.75 -62.96
CA ALA A 675 56.54 2.97 -62.06
C ALA A 675 57.97 3.55 -61.98
N ALA A 676 58.42 3.83 -60.76
CA ALA A 676 59.84 3.88 -60.42
C ALA A 676 60.19 2.54 -59.74
N PRO A 677 61.37 1.94 -60.01
CA PRO A 677 61.68 0.58 -59.59
C PRO A 677 61.93 0.48 -58.09
N ASP A 678 61.36 -0.54 -57.47
CA ASP A 678 61.51 -0.90 -56.06
C ASP A 678 62.88 -1.56 -55.81
N PRO A 679 63.76 -1.00 -54.95
CA PRO A 679 65.03 -1.61 -54.62
C PRO A 679 64.86 -2.42 -53.33
N ARG A 680 64.58 -3.73 -53.43
CA ARG A 680 64.95 -4.80 -52.46
C ARG A 680 64.25 -6.11 -52.80
N HIS A 681 64.88 -6.91 -53.64
CA HIS A 681 64.93 -8.37 -53.48
C HIS A 681 66.11 -8.90 -54.27
N GLN A 682 67.25 -9.07 -53.59
CA GLN A 682 68.28 -10.07 -53.90
C GLN A 682 69.36 -9.99 -52.81
N ILE A 683 69.15 -10.71 -51.71
CA ILE A 683 70.23 -11.41 -50.99
C ILE A 683 69.64 -12.73 -50.47
N THR A 684 69.89 -13.80 -51.21
CA THR A 684 70.22 -15.15 -50.71
C THR A 684 70.60 -16.01 -51.92
N ASP A 685 71.90 -16.17 -52.14
CA ASP A 685 72.57 -17.46 -52.33
C ASP A 685 74.05 -17.24 -52.71
N GLN A 686 74.90 -17.33 -51.69
CA GLN A 686 76.15 -18.11 -51.67
C GLN A 686 76.58 -18.34 -50.22
#